data_AF-A0AAU3IJZ1-F1
#
_entry.id   AF-A0AAU3IJZ1-F1
#
_cell.length_a   1.000
_cell.length_b   1.000
_cell.length_c   1.000
_cell.angle_alpha   90.00
_cell.angle_beta   90.00
_cell.angle_gamma   90.00
#
_symmetry.space_group_name_H-M   'P 1'
#
loop_
_entity.id
_entity.type
_entity.pdbx_description
1 polymer ?
#
loop_
_entity_poly.entity_id
_entity_poly.type
_entity_poly.pdbx_seq_one_letter_code
_entity_poly.pdbx_strand_id
1 'polypeptide(L)'
;MRTSLDGGRLPAPRPGRADRWNSALDFRLLGTVEVADAAGTVLDLGSRKQRAVLALLLLNAPHVVPLDQLIDRLWSDEPPSSATGTLQAYVSHLRRTLEPRRSPRSPAQVLRTREPGYLLDVEPDQIDAERFTRAAEAAHAALAAGRPEEADRILRPALALWRGEPLADLADEPFARSTISRLTETRLSALTVRAEAWLALGRAAEVAVEAERLLERDPYREGLWALLMRALYREHRQAEALAAYQRCRTLLDDELGLDPSPELRRLEQAILHQDESPAGPWPPAASGPAPLAGLAADIPDTPVSSGRDDAAPGAPDASALGTPDLGTPGSGTPGSGTPGLVGREPYLRRIAERLGDLRRGVGGVFLVSGESGIGKTRLAEAAAEMAAGRGAVVAWSRCVEGSGAPAFWPWIQALHALETDRETGGETGGEAAGDLTRLAHRLSDGDHTDGDRTTTADPDTARFLLHDAVARALARRAAATPLLVVVEDLHWADAASLKLLTFLGADLHRLPLLVLATVRPEPATGRQALTEALGELTRQRGTERMSVAPFTPEQIADYLREAGRAGSGPELARALHDRTGGNPFFLGELLRLLTSTHTGGRVGAADVLALAVPDGVRDVINQRVSRLPEDSQTLLRAAAVIGRDVDADVLETATGIGGSRVMMLLEPAVATGLLVEVDGGWDYRFSHALVQEALYSGLSRRQRAQLHGRVGEAIESLRWGEAASRLPALAHHFALAARVGHSGKAVAYAVEAAGQATARLAYDEAVLYWEQALDACAAGPPATRCSLLIGLGRARRVTGDVDGARSALDEAVTLATALGDDAAVIEAATVFGGVTLWNWRSYGVVDERMVTVLEDQLSRLDPEAAGTRAELLGTLAVELYYGERRGEGRRHALEAVELARRTGDTRLLARTLNNFVIAAWTPENEEERYRAAEETLGLPGLPRATEIIARLHRMPGFLKAGLLADYDAELARCLRLTSEVRMPEIETQVTYAAAGRAMLAGDWAEMERLVALGTGSFRRTSLWGPDVLQLVYAFFVDWCQDRPSPLLRDLVEAAGDESNVIARPTAVLAALQADDIGLAHRLIDRWGAARPRDWAWQFVAWQWGLVAARLGRPDPHAMLAELRPTAHELVIMGTGCVTWGTLHDVVAGLLHRTGDASAALAHAEAAREAHRRLGLPHLVRRSEALVREISGG
;
A
#
# COMPACT_ATOMS: atom_id res chain seq x y z
N MET A 1 -37.97 -39.45 -15.90
CA MET A 1 -39.26 -38.74 -15.96
C MET A 1 -38.97 -37.34 -16.51
N ARG A 2 -39.52 -37.00 -17.68
CA ARG A 2 -39.33 -35.72 -18.39
C ARG A 2 -40.19 -34.63 -17.73
N THR A 3 -39.62 -33.47 -17.41
CA THR A 3 -40.31 -32.17 -17.24
C THR A 3 -39.25 -31.07 -17.35
N SER A 4 -39.06 -30.48 -18.53
CA SER A 4 -39.69 -29.23 -19.04
C SER A 4 -39.02 -27.98 -18.50
N LEU A 5 -38.26 -27.33 -19.40
CA LEU A 5 -37.82 -25.94 -19.36
C LEU A 5 -39.06 -25.04 -19.33
N ASP A 6 -39.18 -24.16 -18.34
CA ASP A 6 -40.05 -22.99 -18.45
C ASP A 6 -39.51 -21.80 -17.63
N GLY A 7 -39.80 -20.61 -18.14
CA GLY A 7 -39.03 -19.38 -17.98
C GLY A 7 -39.01 -18.72 -16.59
N GLY A 8 -38.05 -17.81 -16.45
CA GLY A 8 -37.73 -17.09 -15.21
C GLY A 8 -38.89 -16.28 -14.63
N ARG A 9 -39.24 -16.59 -13.39
CA ARG A 9 -39.81 -15.67 -12.41
C ARG A 9 -39.14 -15.94 -11.06
N LEU A 10 -38.71 -14.88 -10.38
CA LEU A 10 -38.24 -14.93 -8.99
C LEU A 10 -39.33 -15.56 -8.10
N PRO A 11 -38.96 -16.27 -7.00
CA PRO A 11 -39.92 -16.90 -6.12
C PRO A 11 -40.84 -15.86 -5.46
N ALA A 12 -42.15 -16.14 -5.45
CA ALA A 12 -43.16 -15.29 -4.83
C ALA A 12 -42.98 -15.23 -3.29
N PRO A 13 -43.29 -14.09 -2.63
CA PRO A 13 -43.11 -13.91 -1.21
C PRO A 13 -44.03 -14.83 -0.38
N ARG A 14 -43.52 -15.35 0.75
CA ARG A 14 -44.27 -16.18 1.70
C ARG A 14 -45.28 -15.33 2.50
N PRO A 15 -46.50 -15.82 2.78
CA PRO A 15 -47.51 -15.04 3.48
C PRO A 15 -47.55 -15.30 5.00
N GLY A 16 -47.55 -14.22 5.77
CA GLY A 16 -47.90 -14.14 7.20
C GLY A 16 -47.32 -12.84 7.77
N ARG A 17 -48.06 -11.89 8.35
CA ARG A 17 -49.33 -11.90 9.10
C ARG A 17 -50.05 -10.54 8.90
N ALA A 18 -51.39 -10.58 8.78
CA ALA A 18 -52.38 -9.50 8.94
C ALA A 18 -52.69 -8.52 7.77
N ASP A 19 -53.56 -9.00 6.88
CA ASP A 19 -54.70 -8.33 6.21
C ASP A 19 -54.57 -6.97 5.46
N ARG A 20 -54.41 -7.13 4.13
CA ARG A 20 -55.37 -6.72 3.07
C ARG A 20 -55.38 -5.31 2.45
N TRP A 21 -54.37 -4.47 2.66
CA TRP A 21 -54.23 -3.23 1.84
C TRP A 21 -52.84 -3.03 1.21
N ASN A 22 -51.83 -3.80 1.63
CA ASN A 22 -50.43 -3.57 1.26
C ASN A 22 -49.90 -4.45 0.10
N SER A 23 -50.77 -5.18 -0.59
CA SER A 23 -50.35 -5.94 -1.77
C SER A 23 -50.33 -5.05 -3.02
N ALA A 24 -49.11 -4.58 -3.32
CA ALA A 24 -48.59 -4.17 -4.62
C ALA A 24 -48.69 -2.69 -5.02
N LEU A 25 -48.00 -1.85 -4.25
CA LEU A 25 -47.33 -0.69 -4.82
C LEU A 25 -45.85 -1.04 -5.02
N ASP A 26 -45.33 -0.75 -6.21
CA ASP A 26 -43.94 -0.95 -6.63
C ASP A 26 -43.30 0.42 -6.83
N PHE A 27 -42.43 0.82 -5.90
CA PHE A 27 -41.76 2.12 -5.88
C PHE A 27 -40.48 2.05 -6.70
N ARG A 28 -40.38 2.96 -7.66
CA ARG A 28 -39.44 2.89 -8.77
C ARG A 28 -38.55 4.13 -8.79
N LEU A 29 -37.33 3.99 -8.26
CA LEU A 29 -36.32 5.05 -8.14
C LEU A 29 -35.15 4.89 -9.13
N LEU A 30 -34.95 3.70 -9.71
CA LEU A 30 -33.89 3.42 -10.68
C LEU A 30 -34.24 3.92 -12.10
N GLY A 31 -34.58 5.19 -12.20
CA GLY A 31 -35.07 5.88 -13.39
C GLY A 31 -35.79 7.17 -12.98
N THR A 32 -36.74 7.63 -13.78
CA THR A 32 -37.74 8.60 -13.33
C THR A 32 -38.52 8.05 -12.15
N VAL A 33 -38.84 8.92 -11.17
CA VAL A 33 -39.58 8.52 -9.97
C VAL A 33 -41.00 8.11 -10.34
N GLU A 34 -41.30 6.83 -10.18
CA GLU A 34 -42.58 6.22 -10.53
C GLU A 34 -43.12 5.37 -9.37
N VAL A 35 -44.43 5.17 -9.34
CA VAL A 35 -45.07 4.14 -8.52
C VAL A 35 -46.01 3.37 -9.41
N ALA A 36 -45.88 2.05 -9.44
CA ALA A 36 -46.80 1.17 -10.16
C ALA A 36 -47.71 0.41 -9.20
N ASP A 37 -48.97 0.22 -9.58
CA ASP A 37 -49.91 -0.60 -8.82
C ASP A 37 -49.74 -2.12 -9.09
N ALA A 38 -50.60 -2.92 -8.47
CA ALA A 38 -50.62 -4.37 -8.59
C ALA A 38 -50.78 -4.89 -10.03
N ALA A 39 -51.38 -4.07 -10.90
CA ALA A 39 -51.58 -4.38 -12.32
C ALA A 39 -50.41 -3.89 -13.19
N GLY A 40 -49.40 -3.24 -12.59
CA GLY A 40 -48.28 -2.62 -13.28
C GLY A 40 -48.59 -1.24 -13.87
N THR A 41 -49.73 -0.64 -13.52
CA THR A 41 -50.15 0.68 -14.01
C THR A 41 -49.38 1.76 -13.25
N VAL A 42 -48.66 2.63 -13.96
CA VAL A 42 -47.95 3.77 -13.36
C VAL A 42 -48.95 4.82 -12.89
N LEU A 43 -48.84 5.22 -11.62
CA LEU A 43 -49.70 6.21 -10.99
C LEU A 43 -49.25 7.64 -11.31
N ASP A 44 -50.21 8.56 -11.49
CA ASP A 44 -49.93 9.98 -11.63
C ASP A 44 -49.61 10.61 -10.26
N LEU A 45 -48.31 10.72 -9.98
CA LEU A 45 -47.78 11.30 -8.74
C LEU A 45 -47.87 12.84 -8.70
N GLY A 46 -48.28 13.47 -9.80
CA GLY A 46 -48.36 14.91 -9.96
C GLY A 46 -47.04 15.57 -10.34
N SER A 47 -46.89 16.84 -9.96
CA SER A 47 -45.77 17.73 -10.30
C SER A 47 -44.40 17.23 -9.82
N ARG A 48 -43.31 17.78 -10.39
CA ARG A 48 -41.92 17.50 -9.99
C ARG A 48 -41.71 17.61 -8.47
N LYS A 49 -42.25 18.66 -7.84
CA LYS A 49 -42.14 18.86 -6.38
C LYS A 49 -42.92 17.81 -5.57
N GLN A 50 -44.05 17.30 -6.07
CA GLN A 50 -44.76 16.19 -5.42
C GLN A 50 -43.96 14.89 -5.49
N ARG A 51 -43.33 14.62 -6.64
CA ARG A 51 -42.43 13.47 -6.79
C ARG A 51 -41.17 13.59 -5.94
N ALA A 52 -40.62 14.80 -5.79
CA ALA A 52 -39.49 15.06 -4.90
C ALA A 52 -39.81 14.78 -3.42
N VAL A 53 -41.02 15.14 -2.95
CA VAL A 53 -41.48 14.78 -1.59
C VAL A 53 -41.53 13.27 -1.42
N LEU A 54 -42.11 12.54 -2.38
CA LEU A 54 -42.17 11.09 -2.32
C LEU A 54 -40.78 10.45 -2.36
N ALA A 55 -39.89 10.93 -3.23
CA ALA A 55 -38.51 10.47 -3.31
C ALA A 55 -37.76 10.67 -1.99
N LEU A 56 -37.84 11.86 -1.39
CA LEU A 56 -37.26 12.14 -0.06
C LEU A 56 -37.74 11.15 0.99
N LEU A 57 -39.03 10.83 1.01
CA LEU A 57 -39.60 9.87 1.96
C LEU A 57 -39.17 8.43 1.67
N LEU A 58 -39.06 8.04 0.40
CA LEU A 58 -38.59 6.71 -0.01
C LEU A 58 -37.12 6.50 0.34
N LEU A 59 -36.28 7.51 0.15
CA LEU A 59 -34.84 7.46 0.49
C LEU A 59 -34.57 7.38 1.99
N ASN A 60 -35.56 7.74 2.82
CA ASN A 60 -35.46 7.69 4.28
C ASN A 60 -36.35 6.61 4.90
N ALA A 61 -37.06 5.80 4.09
CA ALA A 61 -37.97 4.79 4.60
C ALA A 61 -37.21 3.73 5.43
N PRO A 62 -37.80 3.19 6.52
CA PRO A 62 -39.14 3.48 7.07
C PRO A 62 -39.16 4.63 8.11
N HIS A 63 -38.13 5.48 8.15
CA HIS A 63 -37.95 6.50 9.18
C HIS A 63 -38.83 7.74 8.94
N VAL A 64 -39.12 8.46 10.04
CA VAL A 64 -39.82 9.74 10.01
C VAL A 64 -38.89 10.82 9.47
N VAL A 65 -39.32 11.52 8.42
CA VAL A 65 -38.70 12.74 7.93
C VAL A 65 -39.46 13.93 8.52
N PRO A 66 -38.83 14.75 9.39
CA PRO A 66 -39.42 15.96 9.95
C PRO A 66 -39.97 16.91 8.89
N LEU A 67 -41.05 17.62 9.23
CA LEU A 67 -41.70 18.59 8.34
C LEU A 67 -40.71 19.64 7.81
N ASP A 68 -39.88 20.20 8.69
CA ASP A 68 -38.93 21.26 8.34
C ASP A 68 -37.83 20.73 7.40
N GLN A 69 -37.36 19.50 7.62
CA GLN A 69 -36.39 18.85 6.73
C GLN A 69 -36.98 18.62 5.32
N LEU A 70 -38.25 18.24 5.21
CA LEU A 70 -38.91 18.12 3.90
C LEU A 70 -39.03 19.47 3.20
N ILE A 71 -39.28 20.54 3.94
CA ILE A 71 -39.34 21.90 3.39
C ILE A 71 -37.95 22.31 2.89
N ASP A 72 -36.92 22.23 3.73
CA ASP A 72 -35.56 22.68 3.38
C ASP A 72 -35.01 21.94 2.15
N ARG A 73 -35.16 20.61 2.13
CA ARG A 73 -34.69 19.78 1.02
C ARG A 73 -35.46 20.00 -0.27
N LEU A 74 -36.74 20.37 -0.18
CA LEU A 74 -37.57 20.60 -1.35
C LEU A 74 -37.37 21.98 -1.97
N TRP A 75 -36.97 22.98 -1.18
CA TRP A 75 -36.79 24.36 -1.66
C TRP A 75 -35.35 24.88 -1.60
N SER A 76 -34.37 24.03 -1.29
CA SER A 76 -32.93 24.37 -1.28
C SER A 76 -32.65 25.67 -0.50
N ASP A 77 -33.24 25.77 0.70
CA ASP A 77 -33.13 26.89 1.63
C ASP A 77 -33.82 28.22 1.25
N GLU A 78 -34.61 28.26 0.16
CA GLU A 78 -35.48 29.40 -0.21
C GLU A 78 -36.99 29.04 -0.20
N PRO A 79 -37.58 28.64 0.95
CA PRO A 79 -38.99 28.24 1.00
C PRO A 79 -39.94 29.46 0.86
N PRO A 80 -41.06 29.33 0.13
CA PRO A 80 -42.10 30.37 0.11
C PRO A 80 -42.80 30.47 1.47
N SER A 81 -43.40 31.62 1.77
CA SER A 81 -44.14 31.84 3.04
C SER A 81 -45.31 30.87 3.27
N SER A 82 -45.78 30.20 2.21
CA SER A 82 -46.81 29.15 2.26
C SER A 82 -46.27 27.71 2.27
N ALA A 83 -44.96 27.49 2.43
CA ALA A 83 -44.30 26.19 2.23
C ALA A 83 -44.95 25.03 3.01
N THR A 84 -45.31 25.25 4.28
CA THR A 84 -46.01 24.25 5.10
C THR A 84 -47.35 23.84 4.50
N GLY A 85 -48.17 24.81 4.09
CA GLY A 85 -49.48 24.54 3.47
C GLY A 85 -49.34 23.86 2.11
N THR A 86 -48.33 24.27 1.32
CA THR A 86 -48.00 23.67 0.03
C THR A 86 -47.53 22.21 0.17
N LEU A 87 -46.65 21.92 1.15
CA LEU A 87 -46.20 20.56 1.44
C LEU A 87 -47.35 19.67 1.93
N GLN A 88 -48.22 20.17 2.80
CA GLN A 88 -49.43 19.46 3.23
C GLN A 88 -50.37 19.15 2.05
N ALA A 89 -50.50 20.06 1.08
CA ALA A 89 -51.26 19.82 -0.14
C ALA A 89 -50.61 18.73 -1.02
N TYR A 90 -49.28 18.71 -1.13
CA TYR A 90 -48.53 17.65 -1.82
C TYR A 90 -48.73 16.28 -1.15
N VAL A 91 -48.60 16.20 0.18
CA VAL A 91 -48.86 14.97 0.96
C VAL A 91 -50.31 14.50 0.81
N SER A 92 -51.27 15.41 0.85
CA SER A 92 -52.70 15.09 0.66
C SER A 92 -52.98 14.53 -0.74
N HIS A 93 -52.34 15.07 -1.78
CA HIS A 93 -52.40 14.53 -3.12
C HIS A 93 -51.78 13.13 -3.20
N LEU A 94 -50.55 12.95 -2.72
CA LEU A 94 -49.85 11.67 -2.73
C LEU A 94 -50.64 10.58 -1.99
N ARG A 95 -51.29 10.89 -0.86
CA ARG A 95 -52.17 9.94 -0.15
C ARG A 95 -53.35 9.46 -1.00
N ARG A 96 -53.98 10.37 -1.77
CA ARG A 96 -55.09 9.99 -2.66
C ARG A 96 -54.60 9.14 -3.82
N THR A 97 -53.40 9.42 -4.32
CA THR A 97 -52.79 8.68 -5.43
C THR A 97 -52.33 7.28 -4.98
N LEU A 98 -51.65 7.16 -3.85
CA LEU A 98 -51.11 5.90 -3.34
C LEU A 98 -52.22 5.01 -2.73
N GLU A 99 -53.28 5.59 -2.16
CA GLU A 99 -54.37 4.86 -1.52
C GLU A 99 -55.76 5.24 -2.11
N PRO A 100 -56.02 4.99 -3.40
CA PRO A 100 -57.23 5.48 -4.10
C PRO A 100 -58.53 4.85 -3.59
N ARG A 101 -58.46 3.68 -2.95
CA ARG A 101 -59.60 2.95 -2.37
C ARG A 101 -59.83 3.28 -0.88
N ARG A 102 -59.07 4.23 -0.32
CA ARG A 102 -59.18 4.62 1.09
C ARG A 102 -60.49 5.38 1.34
N SER A 103 -61.29 4.88 2.29
CA SER A 103 -62.52 5.56 2.71
C SER A 103 -62.25 7.00 3.19
N PRO A 104 -63.14 7.97 2.89
CA PRO A 104 -63.01 9.31 3.43
C PRO A 104 -62.91 9.29 4.97
N ARG A 105 -61.95 10.05 5.53
CA ARG A 105 -61.68 10.20 6.98
C ARG A 105 -61.07 9.00 7.71
N SER A 106 -60.66 7.92 7.04
CA SER A 106 -59.79 6.90 7.67
C SER A 106 -58.32 7.37 7.70
N PRO A 107 -57.46 6.83 8.61
CA PRO A 107 -56.02 7.14 8.61
C PRO A 107 -55.33 6.59 7.35
N ALA A 108 -54.32 7.30 6.83
CA ALA A 108 -53.48 6.81 5.74
C ALA A 108 -52.56 5.71 6.26
N GLN A 109 -52.39 4.64 5.47
CA GLN A 109 -51.57 3.49 5.87
C GLN A 109 -50.19 3.50 5.21
N VAL A 110 -50.04 4.06 4.01
CA VAL A 110 -48.75 4.08 3.27
C VAL A 110 -47.95 5.33 3.60
N LEU A 111 -48.55 6.53 3.45
CA LEU A 111 -47.91 7.80 3.80
C LEU A 111 -48.45 8.32 5.13
N ARG A 112 -47.80 7.95 6.23
CA ARG A 112 -48.29 8.18 7.59
C ARG A 112 -47.76 9.51 8.15
N THR A 113 -48.59 10.20 8.92
CA THR A 113 -48.14 11.33 9.75
C THR A 113 -47.71 10.77 11.08
N ARG A 114 -46.47 11.05 11.48
CA ARG A 114 -45.91 10.70 12.78
C ARG A 114 -45.01 11.85 13.19
N GLU A 115 -45.34 12.51 14.31
CA GLU A 115 -44.59 13.68 14.76
C GLU A 115 -43.09 13.36 14.88
N PRO A 116 -42.19 14.27 14.45
CA PRO A 116 -42.45 15.63 13.97
C PRO A 116 -42.69 15.77 12.44
N GLY A 117 -43.05 14.71 11.71
CA GLY A 117 -43.24 14.81 10.26
C GLY A 117 -44.00 13.64 9.60
N TYR A 118 -43.43 13.10 8.52
CA TYR A 118 -44.06 12.05 7.71
C TYR A 118 -43.10 10.88 7.51
N LEU A 119 -43.64 9.67 7.41
CA LEU A 119 -42.89 8.47 7.05
C LEU A 119 -43.64 7.69 5.98
N LEU A 120 -42.91 6.95 5.16
CA LEU A 120 -43.47 5.98 4.23
C LEU A 120 -43.37 4.58 4.85
N ASP A 121 -44.52 3.94 5.10
CA ASP A 121 -44.63 2.63 5.73
C ASP A 121 -44.65 1.55 4.64
N VAL A 122 -43.46 1.20 4.16
CA VAL A 122 -43.24 0.28 3.03
C VAL A 122 -42.19 -0.76 3.37
N GLU A 123 -42.38 -1.97 2.87
CA GLU A 123 -41.37 -3.02 2.98
C GLU A 123 -40.21 -2.71 2.01
N PRO A 124 -38.95 -3.01 2.38
CA PRO A 124 -37.81 -2.79 1.50
C PRO A 124 -37.95 -3.45 0.12
N ASP A 125 -38.64 -4.59 0.02
CA ASP A 125 -38.88 -5.30 -1.25
C ASP A 125 -39.85 -4.57 -2.21
N GLN A 126 -40.51 -3.51 -1.74
CA GLN A 126 -41.34 -2.65 -2.56
C GLN A 126 -40.54 -1.55 -3.26
N ILE A 127 -39.27 -1.32 -2.89
CA ILE A 127 -38.41 -0.29 -3.47
C ILE A 127 -37.39 -0.96 -4.40
N ASP A 128 -37.37 -0.56 -5.68
CA ASP A 128 -36.44 -1.14 -6.67
C ASP A 128 -34.96 -0.91 -6.33
N ALA A 129 -34.60 0.24 -5.76
CA ALA A 129 -33.25 0.55 -5.31
C ALA A 129 -32.75 -0.37 -4.18
N GLU A 130 -33.62 -0.68 -3.20
CA GLU A 130 -33.30 -1.60 -2.10
C GLU A 130 -33.17 -3.05 -2.58
N ARG A 131 -34.09 -3.49 -3.45
CA ARG A 131 -33.98 -4.81 -4.10
C ARG A 131 -32.70 -4.95 -4.90
N PHE A 132 -32.31 -3.91 -5.63
CA PHE A 132 -31.08 -3.90 -6.42
C PHE A 132 -29.84 -3.99 -5.53
N THR A 133 -29.77 -3.19 -4.47
CA THR A 133 -28.63 -3.16 -3.53
C THR A 133 -28.43 -4.53 -2.88
N ARG A 134 -29.50 -5.14 -2.36
CA ARG A 134 -29.45 -6.49 -1.78
C ARG A 134 -29.04 -7.56 -2.79
N ALA A 135 -29.52 -7.45 -4.03
CA ALA A 135 -29.14 -8.39 -5.09
C ALA A 135 -27.67 -8.25 -5.47
N ALA A 136 -27.11 -7.03 -5.48
CA ALA A 136 -25.70 -6.79 -5.72
C ALA A 136 -24.82 -7.43 -4.64
N GLU A 137 -25.16 -7.24 -3.37
CA GLU A 137 -24.47 -7.86 -2.22
C GLU A 137 -24.51 -9.40 -2.29
N ALA A 138 -25.70 -9.97 -2.52
CA ALA A 138 -25.87 -11.41 -2.61
C ALA A 138 -25.10 -12.02 -3.79
N ALA A 139 -25.02 -11.32 -4.92
CA ALA A 139 -24.26 -11.77 -6.07
C ALA A 139 -22.74 -11.70 -5.86
N HIS A 140 -22.27 -10.66 -5.17
CA HIS A 140 -20.86 -10.56 -4.77
C HIS A 140 -20.47 -11.72 -3.86
N ALA A 141 -21.30 -12.03 -2.84
CA ALA A 141 -21.10 -13.18 -1.97
C ALA A 141 -21.15 -14.53 -2.73
N ALA A 142 -22.04 -14.66 -3.73
CA ALA A 142 -22.11 -15.86 -4.58
C ALA A 142 -20.85 -16.04 -5.43
N LEU A 143 -20.31 -14.96 -6.02
CA LEU A 143 -19.09 -15.00 -6.81
C LEU A 143 -17.87 -15.34 -5.94
N ALA A 144 -17.74 -14.73 -4.77
CA ALA A 144 -16.67 -15.02 -3.81
C ALA A 144 -16.70 -16.49 -3.33
N ALA A 145 -17.90 -17.08 -3.24
CA ALA A 145 -18.10 -18.50 -2.93
C ALA A 145 -17.91 -19.45 -4.14
N GLY A 146 -17.45 -18.96 -5.29
CA GLY A 146 -17.22 -19.78 -6.48
C GLY A 146 -18.48 -20.22 -7.22
N ARG A 147 -19.60 -19.50 -7.08
CA ARG A 147 -20.89 -19.81 -7.70
C ARG A 147 -21.27 -18.76 -8.76
N PRO A 148 -20.55 -18.68 -9.91
CA PRO A 148 -20.76 -17.64 -10.91
C PRO A 148 -22.13 -17.72 -11.62
N GLU A 149 -22.71 -18.91 -11.78
CA GLU A 149 -24.07 -19.08 -12.33
C GLU A 149 -25.12 -18.44 -11.43
N GLU A 150 -24.94 -18.54 -10.12
CA GLU A 150 -25.84 -17.95 -9.14
C GLU A 150 -25.73 -16.42 -9.11
N ALA A 151 -24.50 -15.90 -9.18
CA ALA A 151 -24.24 -14.47 -9.30
C ALA A 151 -24.92 -13.86 -10.55
N ASP A 152 -24.76 -14.46 -11.74
CA ASP A 152 -25.45 -13.99 -12.96
C ASP A 152 -26.97 -14.13 -12.85
N ARG A 153 -27.47 -15.22 -12.25
CA ARG A 153 -28.92 -15.44 -12.05
C ARG A 153 -29.54 -14.38 -11.13
N ILE A 154 -28.81 -13.91 -10.13
CA ILE A 154 -29.24 -12.84 -9.21
C ILE A 154 -29.17 -11.48 -9.91
N LEU A 155 -28.06 -11.17 -10.58
CA LEU A 155 -27.80 -9.85 -11.17
C LEU A 155 -28.62 -9.58 -12.43
N ARG A 156 -28.93 -10.60 -13.24
CA ARG A 156 -29.70 -10.44 -14.48
C ARG A 156 -31.05 -9.73 -14.27
N PRO A 157 -31.95 -10.20 -13.39
CA PRO A 157 -33.21 -9.49 -13.12
C PRO A 157 -33.00 -8.18 -12.35
N ALA A 158 -31.98 -8.08 -11.49
CA ALA A 158 -31.71 -6.87 -10.71
C ALA A 158 -31.25 -5.70 -11.60
N LEU A 159 -30.36 -5.95 -12.56
CA LEU A 159 -29.92 -4.94 -13.52
C LEU A 159 -31.05 -4.49 -14.46
N ALA A 160 -32.03 -5.34 -14.72
CA ALA A 160 -33.22 -5.00 -15.51
C ALA A 160 -34.18 -4.04 -14.78
N LEU A 161 -34.01 -3.80 -13.47
CA LEU A 161 -34.77 -2.79 -12.74
C LEU A 161 -34.42 -1.36 -13.18
N TRP A 162 -33.23 -1.17 -13.75
CA TRP A 162 -32.73 0.13 -14.19
C TRP A 162 -33.40 0.57 -15.50
N ARG A 163 -34.15 1.68 -15.43
CA ARG A 163 -34.85 2.32 -16.57
C ARG A 163 -34.12 3.56 -17.10
N GLY A 164 -33.11 4.05 -16.37
CA GLY A 164 -32.36 5.25 -16.70
C GLY A 164 -31.35 5.60 -15.61
N GLU A 165 -30.93 6.86 -15.54
CA GLU A 165 -30.25 7.42 -14.38
C GLU A 165 -31.21 7.38 -13.16
N PRO A 166 -30.73 7.03 -11.95
CA PRO A 166 -31.61 6.96 -10.80
C PRO A 166 -32.12 8.36 -10.47
N LEU A 167 -33.39 8.48 -10.09
CA LEU A 167 -34.05 9.76 -9.81
C LEU A 167 -33.93 10.78 -10.96
N ALA A 168 -33.98 10.33 -12.23
CA ALA A 168 -33.63 11.15 -13.40
C ALA A 168 -34.37 12.49 -13.48
N ASP A 169 -35.66 12.55 -13.11
CA ASP A 169 -36.45 13.79 -13.14
C ASP A 169 -36.15 14.73 -11.95
N LEU A 170 -35.31 14.27 -11.01
CA LEU A 170 -34.87 14.97 -9.81
C LEU A 170 -33.33 15.08 -9.74
N ALA A 171 -32.61 14.80 -10.82
CA ALA A 171 -31.14 14.79 -10.82
C ALA A 171 -30.52 16.13 -10.38
N ASP A 172 -31.18 17.26 -10.68
CA ASP A 172 -30.72 18.58 -10.27
C ASP A 172 -30.95 18.88 -8.77
N GLU A 173 -31.84 18.14 -8.10
CA GLU A 173 -32.22 18.40 -6.71
C GLU A 173 -31.06 18.01 -5.77
N PRO A 174 -30.60 18.91 -4.88
CA PRO A 174 -29.42 18.67 -4.06
C PRO A 174 -29.49 17.42 -3.17
N PHE A 175 -30.69 17.06 -2.69
CA PHE A 175 -30.87 15.88 -1.85
C PHE A 175 -30.67 14.55 -2.60
N ALA A 176 -30.83 14.56 -3.94
CA ALA A 176 -30.77 13.34 -4.75
C ALA A 176 -29.33 12.97 -5.12
N ARG A 177 -28.42 13.95 -5.26
CA ARG A 177 -27.05 13.78 -5.79
C ARG A 177 -26.27 12.65 -5.14
N SER A 178 -26.15 12.66 -3.81
CA SER A 178 -25.39 11.62 -3.07
C SER A 178 -25.98 10.22 -3.29
N THR A 179 -27.31 10.10 -3.34
CA THR A 179 -27.98 8.82 -3.60
C THR A 179 -27.76 8.39 -5.05
N ILE A 180 -27.82 9.32 -6.02
CA ILE A 180 -27.56 9.05 -7.43
C ILE A 180 -26.15 8.52 -7.61
N SER A 181 -25.15 9.18 -7.02
CA SER A 181 -23.75 8.72 -7.02
C SER A 181 -23.63 7.33 -6.41
N ARG A 182 -24.16 7.12 -5.20
CA ARG A 182 -24.12 5.81 -4.51
C ARG A 182 -24.72 4.69 -5.36
N LEU A 183 -25.94 4.88 -5.87
CA LEU A 183 -26.62 3.86 -6.69
C LEU A 183 -25.88 3.60 -8.00
N THR A 184 -25.30 4.64 -8.61
CA THR A 184 -24.52 4.51 -9.85
C THR A 184 -23.23 3.72 -9.60
N GLU A 185 -22.53 3.96 -8.49
CA GLU A 185 -21.38 3.14 -8.06
C GLU A 185 -21.79 1.69 -7.79
N THR A 186 -22.91 1.47 -7.06
CA THR A 186 -23.43 0.12 -6.81
C THR A 186 -23.77 -0.59 -8.12
N ARG A 187 -24.32 0.15 -9.12
CA ARG A 187 -24.59 -0.38 -10.46
C ARG A 187 -23.33 -0.84 -11.15
N LEU A 188 -22.30 -0.02 -11.12
CA LEU A 188 -21.03 -0.30 -11.78
C LEU A 188 -20.34 -1.50 -11.13
N SER A 189 -20.34 -1.58 -9.79
CA SER A 189 -19.83 -2.73 -9.05
C SER A 189 -20.58 -4.02 -9.43
N ALA A 190 -21.91 -3.97 -9.48
CA ALA A 190 -22.72 -5.10 -9.91
C ALA A 190 -22.45 -5.53 -11.37
N LEU A 191 -22.24 -4.59 -12.28
CA LEU A 191 -21.88 -4.88 -13.67
C LEU A 191 -20.49 -5.53 -13.77
N THR A 192 -19.55 -5.07 -12.95
CA THR A 192 -18.20 -5.66 -12.83
C THR A 192 -18.27 -7.10 -12.31
N VAL A 193 -18.99 -7.35 -11.21
CA VAL A 193 -19.21 -8.70 -10.65
C VAL A 193 -19.86 -9.63 -11.67
N ARG A 194 -20.83 -9.14 -12.45
CA ARG A 194 -21.46 -9.94 -13.51
C ARG A 194 -20.49 -10.27 -14.64
N ALA A 195 -19.65 -9.32 -15.05
CA ALA A 195 -18.62 -9.52 -16.06
C ALA A 195 -17.58 -10.55 -15.60
N GLU A 196 -17.17 -10.52 -14.34
CA GLU A 196 -16.29 -11.53 -13.74
C GLU A 196 -16.94 -12.90 -13.68
N ALA A 197 -18.23 -12.98 -13.32
CA ALA A 197 -18.99 -14.22 -13.37
C ALA A 197 -19.05 -14.78 -14.81
N TRP A 198 -19.27 -13.93 -15.82
CA TRP A 198 -19.24 -14.35 -17.22
C TRP A 198 -17.85 -14.81 -17.69
N LEU A 199 -16.77 -14.17 -17.26
CA LEU A 199 -15.41 -14.67 -17.50
C LEU A 199 -15.22 -16.06 -16.90
N ALA A 200 -15.69 -16.29 -15.66
CA ALA A 200 -15.62 -17.60 -15.01
C ALA A 200 -16.44 -18.68 -15.72
N LEU A 201 -17.56 -18.29 -16.35
CA LEU A 201 -18.42 -19.17 -17.16
C LEU A 201 -17.93 -19.37 -18.60
N GLY A 202 -16.77 -18.82 -18.97
CA GLY A 202 -16.21 -18.94 -20.32
C GLY A 202 -16.92 -18.08 -21.37
N ARG A 203 -17.66 -17.04 -20.96
CA ARG A 203 -18.42 -16.14 -21.84
C ARG A 203 -17.64 -14.85 -22.14
N ALA A 204 -16.37 -14.99 -22.55
CA ALA A 204 -15.45 -13.86 -22.69
C ALA A 204 -15.87 -12.87 -23.79
N ALA A 205 -16.39 -13.34 -24.92
CA ALA A 205 -16.95 -12.48 -25.98
C ALA A 205 -18.02 -11.49 -25.46
N GLU A 206 -18.90 -11.94 -24.54
CA GLU A 206 -19.94 -11.09 -23.96
C GLU A 206 -19.36 -10.02 -23.01
N VAL A 207 -18.28 -10.37 -22.30
CA VAL A 207 -17.58 -9.45 -21.41
C VAL A 207 -16.85 -8.37 -22.20
N ALA A 208 -16.23 -8.71 -23.34
CA ALA A 208 -15.55 -7.72 -24.17
C ALA A 208 -16.54 -6.64 -24.65
N VAL A 209 -17.72 -7.04 -25.13
CA VAL A 209 -18.76 -6.09 -25.57
C VAL A 209 -19.26 -5.22 -24.41
N GLU A 210 -19.52 -5.83 -23.25
CA GLU A 210 -20.04 -5.10 -22.10
C GLU A 210 -18.99 -4.15 -21.50
N ALA A 211 -17.72 -4.57 -21.44
CA ALA A 211 -16.62 -3.73 -20.95
C ALA A 211 -16.37 -2.53 -21.88
N GLU A 212 -16.42 -2.68 -23.20
CA GLU A 212 -16.31 -1.54 -24.13
C GLU A 212 -17.45 -0.53 -23.91
N ARG A 213 -18.68 -1.01 -23.73
CA ARG A 213 -19.84 -0.15 -23.46
C ARG A 213 -19.72 0.62 -22.14
N LEU A 214 -19.11 0.02 -21.12
CA LEU A 214 -18.86 0.69 -19.83
C LEU A 214 -17.75 1.74 -19.95
N LEU A 215 -16.70 1.44 -20.72
CA LEU A 215 -15.58 2.35 -20.96
C LEU A 215 -15.97 3.62 -21.74
N GLU A 216 -17.03 3.59 -22.55
CA GLU A 216 -17.58 4.81 -23.18
C GLU A 216 -18.07 5.85 -22.15
N ARG A 217 -18.44 5.40 -20.94
CA ARG A 217 -18.99 6.26 -19.88
C ARG A 217 -17.98 6.53 -18.77
N ASP A 218 -17.19 5.53 -18.41
CA ASP A 218 -16.24 5.57 -17.28
C ASP A 218 -14.81 5.25 -17.75
N PRO A 219 -14.22 6.05 -18.68
CA PRO A 219 -12.97 5.71 -19.35
C PRO A 219 -11.75 5.75 -18.41
N TYR A 220 -11.81 6.44 -17.27
CA TYR A 220 -10.70 6.49 -16.30
C TYR A 220 -10.70 5.34 -15.28
N ARG A 221 -11.66 4.40 -15.37
CA ARG A 221 -11.71 3.26 -14.44
C ARG A 221 -10.92 2.08 -14.97
N GLU A 222 -9.69 1.97 -14.49
CA GLU A 222 -8.73 0.94 -14.90
C GLU A 222 -9.22 -0.51 -14.73
N GLY A 223 -10.09 -0.80 -13.75
CA GLY A 223 -10.69 -2.14 -13.60
C GLY A 223 -11.54 -2.59 -14.79
N LEU A 224 -12.19 -1.65 -15.50
CA LEU A 224 -12.96 -1.96 -16.73
C LEU A 224 -12.02 -2.28 -17.90
N TRP A 225 -10.90 -1.59 -17.99
CA TRP A 225 -9.83 -1.90 -18.95
C TRP A 225 -9.25 -3.29 -18.68
N ALA A 226 -9.07 -3.65 -17.41
CA ALA A 226 -8.61 -4.98 -17.03
C ALA A 226 -9.59 -6.08 -17.45
N LEU A 227 -10.90 -5.87 -17.26
CA LEU A 227 -11.93 -6.79 -17.75
C LEU A 227 -11.92 -6.94 -19.27
N LEU A 228 -11.81 -5.83 -20.02
CA LEU A 228 -11.73 -5.86 -21.48
C LEU A 228 -10.50 -6.62 -21.96
N MET A 229 -9.33 -6.34 -21.38
CA MET A 229 -8.08 -7.01 -21.71
C MET A 229 -8.16 -8.53 -21.44
N ARG A 230 -8.71 -8.95 -20.29
CA ARG A 230 -8.89 -10.38 -19.96
C ARG A 230 -9.86 -11.07 -20.92
N ALA A 231 -10.94 -10.39 -21.29
CA ALA A 231 -11.94 -10.91 -22.22
C ALA A 231 -11.37 -11.09 -23.64
N LEU A 232 -10.74 -10.05 -24.19
CA LEU A 232 -10.09 -10.08 -25.51
C LEU A 232 -9.00 -11.15 -25.57
N TYR A 233 -8.21 -11.25 -24.51
CA TYR A 233 -7.16 -12.26 -24.43
C TYR A 233 -7.72 -13.70 -24.42
N ARG A 234 -8.82 -13.96 -23.70
CA ARG A 234 -9.49 -15.28 -23.71
C ARG A 234 -10.15 -15.64 -25.03
N GLU A 235 -10.53 -14.65 -25.83
CA GLU A 235 -11.00 -14.84 -27.20
C GLU A 235 -9.85 -14.95 -28.22
N HIS A 236 -8.61 -15.16 -27.75
CA HIS A 236 -7.40 -15.21 -28.57
C HIS A 236 -7.11 -13.94 -29.38
N ARG A 237 -7.69 -12.79 -28.98
CA ARG A 237 -7.50 -11.46 -29.59
C ARG A 237 -6.42 -10.68 -28.84
N GLN A 238 -5.22 -11.26 -28.73
CA GLN A 238 -4.11 -10.72 -27.94
C GLN A 238 -3.69 -9.30 -28.37
N ALA A 239 -3.57 -9.05 -29.67
CA ALA A 239 -3.19 -7.74 -30.19
C ALA A 239 -4.20 -6.64 -29.77
N GLU A 240 -5.48 -6.97 -29.73
CA GLU A 240 -6.53 -6.04 -29.33
C GLU A 240 -6.56 -5.81 -27.81
N ALA A 241 -6.21 -6.83 -27.02
CA ALA A 241 -6.02 -6.68 -25.58
C ALA A 241 -4.84 -5.73 -25.25
N LEU A 242 -3.73 -5.85 -25.97
CA LEU A 242 -2.59 -4.93 -25.80
C LEU A 242 -2.90 -3.53 -26.36
N ALA A 243 -3.68 -3.44 -27.44
CA ALA A 243 -4.17 -2.15 -27.94
C ALA A 243 -5.10 -1.47 -26.92
N ALA A 244 -5.94 -2.22 -26.20
CA ALA A 244 -6.77 -1.69 -25.11
C ALA A 244 -5.93 -1.10 -23.98
N TYR A 245 -4.84 -1.76 -23.59
CA TYR A 245 -3.88 -1.20 -22.64
C TYR A 245 -3.26 0.11 -23.14
N GLN A 246 -2.79 0.14 -24.38
CA GLN A 246 -2.18 1.35 -24.97
C GLN A 246 -3.17 2.50 -25.04
N ARG A 247 -4.45 2.23 -25.35
CA ARG A 247 -5.52 3.23 -25.30
C ARG A 247 -5.70 3.80 -23.89
N CYS A 248 -5.75 2.94 -22.87
CA CYS A 248 -5.84 3.36 -21.47
C CYS A 248 -4.63 4.20 -21.04
N ARG A 249 -3.41 3.75 -21.36
CA ARG A 249 -2.18 4.48 -21.04
C ARG A 249 -2.14 5.86 -21.68
N THR A 250 -2.48 5.95 -22.96
CA THR A 250 -2.52 7.23 -23.68
C THR A 250 -3.54 8.17 -23.06
N LEU A 251 -4.75 7.67 -22.74
CA LEU A 251 -5.79 8.46 -22.08
C LEU A 251 -5.33 9.00 -20.70
N LEU A 252 -4.74 8.16 -19.86
CA LEU A 252 -4.29 8.55 -18.52
C LEU A 252 -3.09 9.52 -18.55
N ASP A 253 -2.16 9.31 -19.48
CA ASP A 253 -1.00 10.18 -19.67
C ASP A 253 -1.42 11.55 -20.23
N ASP A 254 -2.19 11.58 -21.33
CA ASP A 254 -2.59 12.81 -22.01
C ASP A 254 -3.53 13.70 -21.17
N GLU A 255 -4.48 13.10 -20.43
CA GLU A 255 -5.53 13.85 -19.74
C GLU A 255 -5.27 14.05 -18.24
N LEU A 256 -4.53 13.15 -17.59
CA LEU A 256 -4.28 13.19 -16.14
C LEU A 256 -2.79 13.23 -15.77
N GLY A 257 -1.87 12.98 -16.71
CA GLY A 257 -0.44 12.84 -16.43
C GLY A 257 -0.11 11.67 -15.50
N LEU A 258 -0.94 10.62 -15.54
CA LEU A 258 -0.82 9.43 -14.68
C LEU A 258 -0.41 8.20 -15.49
N ASP A 259 0.46 7.37 -14.91
CA ASP A 259 0.74 6.04 -15.43
C ASP A 259 -0.37 5.04 -15.05
N PRO A 260 -0.66 4.02 -15.87
CA PRO A 260 -1.57 2.94 -15.52
C PRO A 260 -1.24 2.24 -14.20
N SER A 261 -2.25 1.80 -13.49
CA SER A 261 -2.20 1.04 -12.26
C SER A 261 -1.30 -0.21 -12.35
N PRO A 262 -0.73 -0.64 -11.21
CA PRO A 262 0.07 -1.87 -11.15
C PRO A 262 -0.70 -3.13 -11.58
N GLU A 263 -2.02 -3.17 -11.44
CA GLU A 263 -2.85 -4.28 -11.88
C GLU A 263 -2.92 -4.36 -13.41
N LEU A 264 -3.18 -3.24 -14.07
CA LEU A 264 -3.27 -3.19 -15.52
C LEU A 264 -1.92 -3.45 -16.20
N ARG A 265 -0.83 -2.96 -15.60
CA ARG A 265 0.56 -3.28 -16.00
C ARG A 265 0.89 -4.77 -15.87
N ARG A 266 0.49 -5.41 -14.77
CA ARG A 266 0.66 -6.87 -14.61
C ARG A 266 -0.10 -7.66 -15.67
N LEU A 267 -1.31 -7.22 -16.00
CA LEU A 267 -2.13 -7.86 -17.01
C LEU A 267 -1.54 -7.70 -18.41
N GLU A 268 -1.01 -6.52 -18.76
CA GLU A 268 -0.23 -6.32 -20.00
C GLU A 268 0.95 -7.30 -20.07
N GLN A 269 1.76 -7.38 -19.01
CA GLN A 269 2.90 -8.29 -18.95
C GLN A 269 2.46 -9.74 -19.11
N ALA A 270 1.44 -10.19 -18.38
CA ALA A 270 0.95 -11.56 -18.45
C ALA A 270 0.42 -11.91 -19.86
N ILE A 271 -0.22 -10.95 -20.55
CA ILE A 271 -0.65 -11.10 -21.94
C ILE A 271 0.55 -11.16 -22.90
N LEU A 272 1.57 -10.31 -22.71
CA LEU A 272 2.83 -10.35 -23.49
C LEU A 272 3.57 -11.68 -23.30
N HIS A 273 3.47 -12.28 -22.11
CA HIS A 273 4.06 -13.57 -21.77
C HIS A 273 3.22 -14.79 -22.18
N GLN A 274 2.08 -14.57 -22.84
CA GLN A 274 1.15 -15.63 -23.27
C GLN A 274 0.71 -16.55 -22.12
N ASP A 275 0.50 -15.98 -20.93
CA ASP A 275 0.04 -16.76 -19.78
C ASP A 275 -1.35 -17.37 -20.04
N GLU A 276 -1.55 -18.68 -19.80
CA GLU A 276 -2.86 -19.37 -19.98
C GLU A 276 -3.98 -18.81 -19.09
N SER A 277 -3.62 -18.05 -18.06
CA SER A 277 -4.55 -17.25 -17.27
C SER A 277 -3.78 -16.08 -16.68
N PRO A 278 -3.86 -14.90 -17.31
CA PRO A 278 -3.26 -13.71 -16.76
C PRO A 278 -4.13 -13.27 -15.57
N ALA A 279 -3.60 -13.54 -14.37
CA ALA A 279 -4.13 -13.32 -13.02
C ALA A 279 -5.38 -14.13 -12.59
N GLY A 280 -5.22 -14.99 -11.56
CA GLY A 280 -6.30 -15.72 -10.87
C GLY A 280 -6.83 -15.00 -9.60
N PRO A 281 -7.79 -15.57 -8.85
CA PRO A 281 -8.43 -16.89 -9.02
C PRO A 281 -9.61 -16.81 -10.01
N TRP A 282 -9.88 -17.83 -10.82
CA TRP A 282 -10.39 -19.13 -10.37
C TRP A 282 -10.10 -20.26 -11.38
N PRO A 283 -9.77 -21.48 -10.91
CA PRO A 283 -10.21 -22.69 -11.64
C PRO A 283 -10.66 -23.85 -10.70
N PRO A 284 -11.29 -24.95 -11.20
CA PRO A 284 -12.28 -25.08 -12.29
C PRO A 284 -13.43 -26.10 -12.02
N ALA A 285 -14.45 -26.05 -12.91
CA ALA A 285 -15.26 -27.14 -13.47
C ALA A 285 -16.14 -28.05 -12.59
N ALA A 286 -17.47 -27.97 -12.78
CA ALA A 286 -18.37 -29.09 -12.58
C ALA A 286 -18.44 -29.96 -13.85
N SER A 287 -17.61 -31.00 -13.92
CA SER A 287 -17.80 -32.13 -14.84
C SER A 287 -18.34 -33.31 -14.03
N GLY A 288 -19.59 -33.70 -14.26
CA GLY A 288 -20.15 -34.94 -13.73
C GLY A 288 -19.49 -36.18 -14.33
N PRO A 289 -19.68 -37.37 -13.72
CA PRO A 289 -19.01 -38.59 -14.15
C PRO A 289 -19.74 -39.25 -15.33
N ALA A 290 -19.01 -39.60 -16.38
CA ALA A 290 -19.38 -40.66 -17.32
C ALA A 290 -18.12 -41.29 -17.97
N PRO A 291 -18.19 -42.58 -18.35
CA PRO A 291 -17.06 -43.49 -18.24
C PRO A 291 -16.40 -43.80 -19.59
N LEU A 292 -15.09 -44.06 -19.59
CA LEU A 292 -14.46 -44.90 -20.59
C LEU A 292 -13.58 -45.94 -19.91
N ALA A 293 -14.18 -47.12 -19.76
CA ALA A 293 -13.48 -48.37 -19.66
C ALA A 293 -12.85 -48.72 -21.01
N GLY A 294 -11.68 -49.36 -20.97
CA GLY A 294 -11.15 -50.14 -22.09
C GLY A 294 -9.89 -49.57 -22.72
N LEU A 295 -8.74 -49.95 -22.18
CA LEU A 295 -7.83 -50.89 -22.86
C LEU A 295 -6.63 -51.15 -21.95
N ALA A 296 -6.70 -52.31 -21.29
CA ALA A 296 -5.54 -53.00 -20.77
C ALA A 296 -4.83 -53.74 -21.91
N ALA A 297 -3.54 -53.94 -21.68
CA ALA A 297 -2.68 -55.03 -22.15
C ALA A 297 -1.64 -54.71 -23.25
N ASP A 298 -0.43 -55.15 -22.88
CA ASP A 298 0.71 -55.58 -23.68
C ASP A 298 1.67 -54.51 -24.23
N ILE A 299 2.86 -54.45 -23.61
CA ILE A 299 4.08 -55.10 -24.12
C ILE A 299 5.04 -55.37 -22.92
N PRO A 300 5.79 -56.50 -22.90
CA PRO A 300 6.40 -57.07 -21.70
C PRO A 300 7.86 -56.63 -21.45
N ASP A 301 8.26 -56.74 -20.18
CA ASP A 301 9.64 -56.84 -19.71
C ASP A 301 10.39 -58.03 -20.35
N THR A 302 11.67 -57.87 -20.67
CA THR A 302 12.75 -58.80 -20.30
C THR A 302 14.15 -58.25 -20.63
N PRO A 303 15.22 -58.74 -19.98
CA PRO A 303 16.46 -57.99 -19.74
C PRO A 303 17.77 -58.69 -20.25
N VAL A 304 18.92 -58.04 -19.98
CA VAL A 304 20.28 -58.61 -19.76
C VAL A 304 21.25 -58.79 -20.96
N SER A 305 22.34 -57.98 -20.92
CA SER A 305 23.79 -58.30 -21.04
C SER A 305 24.49 -58.72 -22.36
N SER A 306 25.70 -58.13 -22.46
CA SER A 306 27.01 -58.65 -22.91
C SER A 306 27.33 -58.86 -24.39
N GLY A 307 28.45 -58.24 -24.78
CA GLY A 307 29.28 -58.61 -25.92
C GLY A 307 30.46 -57.66 -26.12
N ARG A 308 31.62 -58.01 -25.57
CA ARG A 308 32.94 -57.45 -25.92
C ARG A 308 33.42 -58.07 -27.24
N ASP A 309 34.20 -57.29 -28.00
CA ASP A 309 35.57 -57.57 -28.46
C ASP A 309 35.88 -57.11 -29.90
N ASP A 310 37.14 -56.67 -30.02
CA ASP A 310 38.03 -56.63 -31.18
C ASP A 310 38.18 -55.35 -32.05
N ALA A 311 39.26 -54.64 -31.68
CA ALA A 311 40.51 -54.54 -32.47
C ALA A 311 40.70 -53.37 -33.46
N ALA A 312 41.71 -52.55 -33.14
CA ALA A 312 42.42 -51.66 -34.05
C ALA A 312 43.23 -52.43 -35.11
N PRO A 313 43.73 -51.74 -36.15
CA PRO A 313 45.15 -51.43 -36.13
C PRO A 313 45.47 -50.00 -36.61
N GLY A 314 46.58 -49.47 -36.10
CA GLY A 314 47.05 -48.10 -36.36
C GLY A 314 48.03 -47.94 -37.52
N ALA A 315 48.22 -46.65 -37.83
CA ALA A 315 49.38 -45.94 -38.41
C ALA A 315 49.88 -46.36 -39.82
N PRO A 316 50.31 -45.37 -40.63
CA PRO A 316 51.65 -44.84 -40.42
C PRO A 316 51.72 -43.31 -40.34
N ASP A 317 52.69 -42.89 -39.54
CA ASP A 317 53.26 -41.55 -39.42
C ASP A 317 54.44 -41.41 -40.40
N ALA A 318 54.63 -40.22 -40.98
CA ALA A 318 55.93 -39.66 -41.38
C ALA A 318 55.74 -38.29 -42.08
N SER A 319 55.90 -37.24 -41.29
CA SER A 319 56.82 -36.10 -41.51
C SER A 319 56.77 -35.33 -42.84
N ALA A 320 56.50 -34.02 -42.76
CA ALA A 320 57.54 -32.99 -42.81
C ALA A 320 56.92 -31.60 -42.94
N LEU A 321 57.14 -30.71 -41.96
CA LEU A 321 57.42 -29.30 -42.20
C LEU A 321 58.10 -28.74 -40.95
N GLY A 322 59.36 -28.34 -41.15
CA GLY A 322 60.22 -27.76 -40.15
C GLY A 322 59.86 -26.32 -39.79
N THR A 323 60.45 -25.92 -38.67
CA THR A 323 60.37 -24.67 -37.93
C THR A 323 60.83 -23.44 -38.75
N PRO A 324 60.58 -22.21 -38.27
CA PRO A 324 61.58 -21.62 -37.39
C PRO A 324 61.03 -20.91 -36.15
N ASP A 325 62.01 -20.73 -35.27
CA ASP A 325 62.05 -20.26 -33.90
C ASP A 325 62.10 -18.73 -33.80
N LEU A 326 61.93 -18.30 -32.55
CA LEU A 326 61.77 -16.99 -31.92
C LEU A 326 62.63 -15.82 -32.46
N GLY A 327 61.95 -14.69 -32.67
CA GLY A 327 62.53 -13.34 -32.74
C GLY A 327 61.83 -12.42 -31.74
N THR A 328 62.61 -11.85 -30.83
CA THR A 328 62.29 -10.97 -29.69
C THR A 328 61.35 -9.80 -30.02
N PRO A 329 60.36 -9.45 -29.15
CA PRO A 329 59.66 -8.17 -29.27
C PRO A 329 60.55 -7.04 -28.76
N GLY A 330 61.17 -6.32 -29.68
CA GLY A 330 61.73 -5.00 -29.44
C GLY A 330 60.62 -3.96 -29.31
N SER A 331 60.55 -3.31 -28.15
CA SER A 331 60.04 -1.94 -27.92
C SER A 331 58.98 -1.41 -28.91
N GLY A 332 57.73 -1.77 -28.66
CA GLY A 332 56.57 -1.07 -29.19
C GLY A 332 55.48 -1.12 -28.13
N THR A 333 55.38 -0.08 -27.32
CA THR A 333 54.32 0.12 -26.33
C THR A 333 52.95 -0.05 -27.01
N PRO A 334 52.13 -1.06 -26.65
CA PRO A 334 50.72 -1.03 -27.00
C PRO A 334 50.09 0.03 -26.10
N GLY A 335 49.72 1.15 -26.69
CA GLY A 335 48.99 2.20 -25.99
C GLY A 335 47.70 1.63 -25.39
N SER A 336 47.52 1.91 -24.11
CA SER A 336 46.25 1.85 -23.39
C SER A 336 45.12 2.49 -24.22
N GLY A 337 44.16 1.69 -24.66
CA GLY A 337 42.94 2.16 -25.31
C GLY A 337 41.87 1.08 -25.22
N THR A 338 40.97 1.22 -24.25
CA THR A 338 39.70 0.48 -24.18
C THR A 338 38.94 0.67 -25.51
N PRO A 339 38.31 -0.36 -26.10
CA PRO A 339 37.46 -0.17 -27.28
C PRO A 339 36.38 0.89 -27.00
N GLY A 340 36.22 1.85 -27.90
CA GLY A 340 35.55 3.12 -27.65
C GLY A 340 34.08 3.01 -27.22
N LEU A 341 33.71 3.75 -26.17
CA LEU A 341 32.33 4.00 -25.77
C LEU A 341 31.68 5.00 -26.75
N VAL A 342 31.40 4.54 -27.96
CA VAL A 342 30.85 5.37 -29.03
C VAL A 342 29.57 6.08 -28.61
N GLY A 343 29.50 7.39 -28.84
CA GLY A 343 28.29 8.19 -28.62
C GLY A 343 27.97 8.41 -27.14
N ARG A 344 28.90 8.09 -26.23
CA ARG A 344 28.73 8.24 -24.79
C ARG A 344 29.53 9.39 -24.18
N GLU A 345 30.16 10.22 -25.01
CA GLU A 345 31.00 11.36 -24.61
C GLU A 345 30.26 12.37 -23.72
N PRO A 346 28.98 12.72 -23.95
CA PRO A 346 28.27 13.64 -23.05
C PRO A 346 28.09 13.09 -21.63
N TYR A 347 27.81 11.78 -21.51
CA TYR A 347 27.64 11.11 -20.22
C TYR A 347 28.98 10.99 -19.48
N LEU A 348 30.04 10.57 -20.19
CA LEU A 348 31.39 10.48 -19.64
C LEU A 348 31.93 11.85 -19.20
N ARG A 349 31.64 12.92 -19.94
CA ARG A 349 32.00 14.29 -19.54
C ARG A 349 31.34 14.68 -18.22
N ARG A 350 30.06 14.38 -18.07
CA ARG A 350 29.33 14.71 -16.85
C ARG A 350 29.78 13.86 -15.65
N ILE A 351 30.09 12.58 -15.87
CA ILE A 351 30.75 11.71 -14.87
C ILE A 351 32.12 12.30 -14.47
N ALA A 352 32.94 12.73 -15.45
CA ALA A 352 34.22 13.41 -15.18
C ALA A 352 34.07 14.68 -14.36
N GLU A 353 33.00 15.47 -14.56
CA GLU A 353 32.72 16.67 -13.78
C GLU A 353 32.41 16.31 -12.32
N ARG A 354 31.53 15.33 -12.08
CA ARG A 354 31.19 14.87 -10.72
C ARG A 354 32.38 14.23 -10.00
N LEU A 355 33.20 13.45 -10.70
CA LEU A 355 34.47 12.94 -10.16
C LEU A 355 35.48 14.08 -9.89
N GLY A 356 35.37 15.20 -10.60
CA GLY A 356 36.15 16.42 -10.32
C GLY A 356 35.69 17.16 -9.06
N ASP A 357 34.37 17.24 -8.85
CA ASP A 357 33.77 17.75 -7.62
C ASP A 357 34.17 16.94 -6.39
N LEU A 358 34.30 15.63 -6.56
CA LEU A 358 34.71 14.70 -5.50
C LEU A 358 36.08 15.06 -4.90
N ARG A 359 37.05 15.43 -5.77
CA ARG A 359 38.38 15.91 -5.34
C ARG A 359 38.33 17.23 -4.59
N ARG A 360 37.27 18.03 -4.78
CA ARG A 360 37.02 19.28 -4.05
C ARG A 360 36.24 19.05 -2.74
N GLY A 361 36.01 17.80 -2.36
CA GLY A 361 35.26 17.45 -1.14
C GLY A 361 33.74 17.43 -1.32
N VAL A 362 33.24 17.52 -2.56
CA VAL A 362 31.80 17.59 -2.86
C VAL A 362 31.34 16.29 -3.49
N GLY A 363 30.68 15.46 -2.69
CA GLY A 363 30.12 14.17 -3.08
C GLY A 363 28.65 14.23 -3.48
N GLY A 364 27.96 13.11 -3.31
CA GLY A 364 26.51 12.99 -3.55
C GLY A 364 26.09 11.64 -4.13
N VAL A 365 24.90 11.60 -4.71
CA VAL A 365 24.35 10.42 -5.39
C VAL A 365 24.20 10.69 -6.88
N PHE A 366 24.64 9.76 -7.72
CA PHE A 366 24.57 9.87 -9.18
C PHE A 366 23.77 8.70 -9.75
N LEU A 367 22.52 8.97 -10.13
CA LEU A 367 21.56 7.97 -10.60
C LEU A 367 21.65 7.86 -12.12
N VAL A 368 22.09 6.71 -12.62
CA VAL A 368 22.14 6.40 -14.06
C VAL A 368 20.94 5.54 -14.42
N SER A 369 19.94 6.14 -15.07
CA SER A 369 18.71 5.48 -15.50
C SER A 369 18.72 5.12 -16.98
N GLY A 370 18.08 4.01 -17.36
CA GLY A 370 17.91 3.62 -18.76
C GLY A 370 17.46 2.16 -18.92
N GLU A 371 17.01 1.80 -20.11
CA GLU A 371 16.48 0.45 -20.41
C GLU A 371 17.53 -0.66 -20.25
N SER A 372 17.08 -1.91 -20.19
CA SER A 372 17.99 -3.07 -20.13
C SER A 372 18.86 -3.14 -21.40
N GLY A 373 20.14 -3.50 -21.26
CA GLY A 373 21.07 -3.57 -22.39
C GLY A 373 21.56 -2.23 -22.96
N ILE A 374 21.08 -1.09 -22.46
CA ILE A 374 21.45 0.25 -22.98
C ILE A 374 22.92 0.65 -22.73
N GLY A 375 23.64 -0.10 -21.89
CA GLY A 375 25.06 0.16 -21.57
C GLY A 375 25.33 0.88 -20.23
N LYS A 376 24.38 0.86 -19.28
CA LYS A 376 24.57 1.46 -17.94
C LYS A 376 25.77 0.88 -17.19
N THR A 377 25.94 -0.45 -17.21
CA THR A 377 27.08 -1.13 -16.59
C THR A 377 28.40 -0.70 -17.21
N ARG A 378 28.49 -0.63 -18.55
CA ARG A 378 29.68 -0.12 -19.25
C ARG A 378 30.00 1.34 -18.89
N LEU A 379 28.99 2.18 -18.70
CA LEU A 379 29.17 3.55 -18.20
C LEU A 379 29.67 3.58 -16.75
N ALA A 380 29.18 2.69 -15.89
CA ALA A 380 29.64 2.55 -14.52
C ALA A 380 31.10 2.03 -14.46
N GLU A 381 31.46 1.07 -15.32
CA GLU A 381 32.84 0.55 -15.47
C GLU A 381 33.80 1.68 -15.88
N ALA A 382 33.41 2.47 -16.89
CA ALA A 382 34.20 3.63 -17.29
C ALA A 382 34.31 4.68 -16.18
N ALA A 383 33.25 4.91 -15.41
CA ALA A 383 33.29 5.79 -14.26
C ALA A 383 34.28 5.29 -13.19
N ALA A 384 34.29 3.98 -12.92
CA ALA A 384 35.23 3.33 -12.02
C ALA A 384 36.68 3.47 -12.50
N GLU A 385 36.96 3.19 -13.77
CA GLU A 385 38.29 3.37 -14.37
C GLU A 385 38.76 4.83 -14.29
N MET A 386 37.87 5.78 -14.60
CA MET A 386 38.17 7.22 -14.50
C MET A 386 38.40 7.68 -13.06
N ALA A 387 37.67 7.12 -12.10
CA ALA A 387 37.84 7.41 -10.68
C ALA A 387 39.18 6.88 -10.18
N ALA A 388 39.51 5.61 -10.48
CA ALA A 388 40.78 4.97 -10.14
C ALA A 388 41.97 5.73 -10.76
N GLY A 389 41.88 6.10 -12.05
CA GLY A 389 42.90 6.91 -12.73
C GLY A 389 43.07 8.33 -12.14
N ARG A 390 42.10 8.80 -11.37
CA ARG A 390 42.15 10.05 -10.60
C ARG A 390 42.48 9.83 -9.12
N GLY A 391 42.93 8.64 -8.74
CA GLY A 391 43.35 8.31 -7.38
C GLY A 391 42.19 8.23 -6.39
N ALA A 392 40.96 8.00 -6.84
CA ALA A 392 39.84 7.65 -5.99
C ALA A 392 39.78 6.13 -5.77
N VAL A 393 39.36 5.71 -4.59
CA VAL A 393 39.09 4.31 -4.26
C VAL A 393 37.73 3.94 -4.84
N VAL A 394 37.59 2.75 -5.40
CA VAL A 394 36.33 2.27 -6.00
C VAL A 394 35.85 1.03 -5.24
N ALA A 395 34.64 1.09 -4.71
CA ALA A 395 33.93 -0.06 -4.16
C ALA A 395 32.78 -0.42 -5.09
N TRP A 396 32.77 -1.65 -5.60
CA TRP A 396 31.74 -2.11 -6.52
C TRP A 396 30.80 -3.10 -5.82
N SER A 397 29.49 -2.88 -5.97
CA SER A 397 28.45 -3.72 -5.39
C SER A 397 27.29 -3.92 -6.36
N ARG A 398 26.52 -4.99 -6.15
CA ARG A 398 25.43 -5.35 -7.05
C ARG A 398 24.20 -5.87 -6.30
N CYS A 399 23.03 -5.36 -6.69
CA CYS A 399 21.76 -5.86 -6.21
C CYS A 399 21.33 -7.14 -6.97
N VAL A 400 20.66 -8.06 -6.27
CA VAL A 400 20.28 -9.39 -6.79
C VAL A 400 18.76 -9.48 -6.88
N GLU A 401 18.26 -10.05 -7.98
CA GLU A 401 16.84 -10.23 -8.24
C GLU A 401 16.26 -11.39 -7.40
N GLY A 402 15.26 -11.08 -6.56
CA GLY A 402 14.51 -12.06 -5.76
C GLY A 402 14.62 -11.83 -4.24
N SER A 403 13.72 -12.43 -3.46
CA SER A 403 13.69 -12.34 -1.99
C SER A 403 14.75 -13.22 -1.30
N GLY A 404 15.83 -13.57 -1.99
CA GLY A 404 16.87 -14.50 -1.51
C GLY A 404 18.15 -13.83 -1.00
N ALA A 405 18.37 -12.56 -1.31
CA ALA A 405 19.55 -11.81 -0.85
C ALA A 405 19.36 -11.32 0.60
N PRO A 406 20.42 -11.32 1.44
CA PRO A 406 20.37 -10.73 2.77
C PRO A 406 19.99 -9.24 2.76
N ALA A 407 19.44 -8.75 3.86
CA ALA A 407 19.31 -7.31 4.08
C ALA A 407 20.68 -6.63 4.00
N PHE A 408 20.73 -5.42 3.44
CA PHE A 408 21.97 -4.65 3.26
C PHE A 408 23.02 -5.28 2.32
N TRP A 409 22.65 -6.30 1.53
CA TRP A 409 23.58 -7.01 0.65
C TRP A 409 24.52 -6.15 -0.22
N PRO A 410 24.06 -5.12 -0.95
CA PRO A 410 24.97 -4.25 -1.70
C PRO A 410 25.98 -3.52 -0.81
N TRP A 411 25.59 -3.18 0.42
CA TRP A 411 26.47 -2.49 1.36
C TRP A 411 27.51 -3.42 1.98
N ILE A 412 27.12 -4.67 2.27
CA ILE A 412 28.06 -5.72 2.70
C ILE A 412 29.16 -5.92 1.66
N GLN A 413 28.79 -6.05 0.38
CA GLN A 413 29.75 -6.16 -0.73
C GLN A 413 30.69 -4.94 -0.82
N ALA A 414 30.12 -3.73 -0.72
CA ALA A 414 30.91 -2.51 -0.79
C ALA A 414 31.92 -2.41 0.37
N LEU A 415 31.54 -2.79 1.58
CA LEU A 415 32.42 -2.78 2.74
C LEU A 415 33.56 -3.80 2.61
N HIS A 416 33.27 -5.02 2.14
CA HIS A 416 34.32 -6.02 1.86
C HIS A 416 35.30 -5.55 0.78
N ALA A 417 34.80 -4.95 -0.32
CA ALA A 417 35.66 -4.43 -1.38
C ALA A 417 36.63 -3.34 -0.89
N LEU A 418 36.21 -2.53 0.09
CA LEU A 418 37.04 -1.48 0.70
C LEU A 418 38.12 -2.04 1.64
N GLU A 419 37.96 -3.27 2.12
CA GLU A 419 38.91 -3.95 2.98
C GLU A 419 40.07 -4.54 2.16
N THR A 420 39.76 -5.23 1.06
CA THR A 420 40.75 -5.89 0.18
C THR A 420 41.71 -4.90 -0.49
N ASP A 421 41.25 -3.68 -0.75
CA ASP A 421 42.05 -2.57 -1.31
C ASP A 421 43.13 -2.05 -0.33
N ARG A 422 43.01 -2.32 0.99
CA ARG A 422 44.06 -1.96 1.98
C ARG A 422 45.18 -2.97 2.05
N GLU A 423 44.90 -4.26 1.87
CA GLU A 423 45.93 -5.32 2.00
C GLU A 423 47.02 -5.21 0.92
N THR A 424 46.69 -4.60 -0.22
CA THR A 424 47.63 -4.33 -1.32
C THR A 424 48.42 -3.01 -1.16
N GLY A 425 48.03 -2.15 -0.22
CA GLY A 425 48.63 -0.84 0.04
C GLY A 425 49.30 -0.75 1.42
N GLY A 426 50.56 -1.22 1.50
CA GLY A 426 51.57 -0.97 2.55
C GLY A 426 51.15 -0.49 3.95
N GLU A 427 51.36 -1.37 4.94
CA GLU A 427 51.55 -1.15 6.38
C GLU A 427 51.24 0.24 6.95
N THR A 428 49.99 0.47 7.36
CA THR A 428 49.59 1.18 8.60
C THR A 428 48.06 1.20 8.71
N GLY A 429 47.48 0.42 9.64
CA GLY A 429 46.06 0.57 10.02
C GLY A 429 45.31 -0.68 10.47
N GLY A 430 45.91 -1.52 11.33
CA GLY A 430 45.29 -2.77 11.80
C GLY A 430 43.97 -2.61 12.58
N GLU A 431 43.70 -1.45 13.20
CA GLU A 431 42.43 -1.21 13.91
C GLU A 431 41.26 -0.85 12.97
N ALA A 432 41.51 -0.14 11.87
CA ALA A 432 40.46 0.30 10.95
C ALA A 432 40.01 -0.80 9.96
N ALA A 433 40.86 -1.79 9.69
CA ALA A 433 40.49 -2.96 8.88
C ALA A 433 39.44 -3.81 9.61
N GLY A 434 39.68 -4.12 10.89
CA GLY A 434 38.74 -4.90 11.71
C GLY A 434 37.39 -4.21 11.99
N ASP A 435 37.30 -2.89 11.83
CA ASP A 435 36.04 -2.14 11.97
C ASP A 435 35.08 -2.39 10.78
N LEU A 436 35.60 -2.50 9.55
CA LEU A 436 34.80 -2.72 8.34
C LEU A 436 34.28 -4.16 8.28
N THR A 437 35.13 -5.15 8.59
CA THR A 437 34.74 -6.57 8.71
C THR A 437 33.66 -6.74 9.78
N ARG A 438 33.84 -6.14 10.96
CA ARG A 438 32.83 -6.17 12.03
C ARG A 438 31.52 -5.53 11.60
N LEU A 439 31.55 -4.43 10.85
CA LEU A 439 30.33 -3.79 10.34
C LEU A 439 29.63 -4.65 9.28
N ALA A 440 30.39 -5.28 8.38
CA ALA A 440 29.85 -6.22 7.41
C ALA A 440 29.19 -7.43 8.11
N HIS A 441 29.85 -8.01 9.12
CA HIS A 441 29.27 -9.06 9.95
C HIS A 441 28.02 -8.60 10.72
N ARG A 442 28.00 -7.38 11.28
CA ARG A 442 26.80 -6.83 11.95
C ARG A 442 25.63 -6.61 10.99
N LEU A 443 25.90 -6.28 9.72
CA LEU A 443 24.89 -6.19 8.68
C LEU A 443 24.38 -7.59 8.25
N SER A 444 25.25 -8.60 8.23
CA SER A 444 24.91 -9.99 7.86
C SER A 444 24.16 -10.76 8.97
N ASP A 445 24.70 -10.76 10.19
CA ASP A 445 24.21 -11.59 11.30
C ASP A 445 23.09 -10.91 12.09
N GLY A 446 22.97 -9.58 12.00
CA GLY A 446 22.05 -8.78 12.82
C GLY A 446 22.39 -8.81 14.32
N ASP A 447 23.57 -9.32 14.68
CA ASP A 447 24.01 -9.40 16.06
C ASP A 447 24.45 -8.01 16.55
N HIS A 448 23.72 -7.49 17.53
CA HIS A 448 24.02 -6.24 18.21
C HIS A 448 24.73 -6.46 19.55
N THR A 449 25.17 -7.69 19.83
CA THR A 449 25.91 -8.00 21.05
C THR A 449 27.39 -7.67 20.88
N ASP A 450 27.79 -6.47 21.29
CA ASP A 450 29.17 -6.23 21.65
C ASP A 450 29.42 -6.87 23.02
N GLY A 451 30.53 -7.59 23.16
CA GLY A 451 30.82 -8.53 24.25
C GLY A 451 31.06 -7.94 25.64
N ASP A 452 30.46 -6.81 25.99
CA ASP A 452 30.49 -6.30 27.37
C ASP A 452 29.17 -5.60 27.73
N ARG A 453 28.45 -6.22 28.68
CA ARG A 453 27.21 -5.78 29.35
C ARG A 453 25.91 -5.84 28.53
N THR A 454 24.96 -6.57 29.11
CA THR A 454 23.53 -6.59 28.82
C THR A 454 22.90 -5.19 28.88
N THR A 455 22.96 -4.45 27.78
CA THR A 455 22.04 -3.35 27.49
C THR A 455 21.17 -3.74 26.32
N THR A 456 19.89 -3.96 26.62
CA THR A 456 18.79 -4.09 25.66
C THR A 456 18.63 -2.78 24.87
N ALA A 457 19.51 -2.55 23.90
CA ALA A 457 19.33 -1.47 22.95
C ALA A 457 18.12 -1.78 22.07
N ASP A 458 17.25 -0.79 21.87
CA ASP A 458 16.12 -0.86 20.96
C ASP A 458 16.62 -1.14 19.53
N PRO A 459 16.00 -2.05 18.76
CA PRO A 459 16.58 -2.50 17.51
C PRO A 459 16.61 -1.40 16.45
N ASP A 460 15.82 -0.34 16.59
CA ASP A 460 15.93 0.81 15.73
C ASP A 460 16.97 1.84 16.18
N THR A 461 17.20 2.02 17.50
CA THR A 461 18.45 2.64 17.97
C THR A 461 19.63 1.87 17.37
N ALA A 462 19.58 0.54 17.37
CA ALA A 462 20.65 -0.29 16.85
C ALA A 462 20.78 -0.19 15.32
N ARG A 463 19.67 -0.04 14.59
CA ARG A 463 19.65 0.22 13.13
C ARG A 463 20.15 1.62 12.78
N PHE A 464 19.76 2.65 13.53
CA PHE A 464 20.31 4.01 13.39
C PHE A 464 21.80 4.00 13.69
N LEU A 465 22.22 3.40 14.80
CA LEU A 465 23.64 3.25 15.17
C LEU A 465 24.41 2.46 14.12
N LEU A 466 23.77 1.47 13.47
CA LEU A 466 24.35 0.71 12.36
C LEU A 466 24.49 1.58 11.11
N HIS A 467 23.45 2.29 10.69
CA HIS A 467 23.50 3.22 9.55
C HIS A 467 24.54 4.33 9.77
N ASP A 468 24.55 4.91 10.97
CA ASP A 468 25.51 5.92 11.43
C ASP A 468 26.93 5.35 11.52
N ALA A 469 27.10 4.11 11.96
CA ALA A 469 28.42 3.45 11.95
C ALA A 469 28.92 3.18 10.53
N VAL A 470 28.06 2.72 9.61
CA VAL A 470 28.39 2.57 8.19
C VAL A 470 28.72 3.93 7.57
N ALA A 471 27.91 4.95 7.82
CA ALA A 471 28.14 6.32 7.36
C ALA A 471 29.48 6.87 7.84
N ARG A 472 29.80 6.71 9.13
CA ARG A 472 31.10 7.10 9.70
C ARG A 472 32.26 6.32 9.10
N ALA A 473 32.10 5.01 8.88
CA ALA A 473 33.14 4.19 8.29
C ALA A 473 33.46 4.66 6.86
N LEU A 474 32.42 4.85 6.04
CA LEU A 474 32.53 5.38 4.68
C LEU A 474 33.08 6.82 4.66
N ALA A 475 32.63 7.69 5.57
CA ALA A 475 33.11 9.07 5.69
C ALA A 475 34.59 9.12 6.09
N ARG A 476 35.03 8.28 7.04
CA ARG A 476 36.45 8.16 7.43
C ARG A 476 37.31 7.69 6.27
N ARG A 477 36.83 6.71 5.49
CA ARG A 477 37.53 6.24 4.28
C ARG A 477 37.63 7.34 3.23
N ALA A 478 36.52 8.02 2.95
CA ALA A 478 36.44 9.11 2.01
C ALA A 478 37.35 10.30 2.40
N ALA A 479 37.44 10.62 3.71
CA ALA A 479 38.29 11.70 4.21
C ALA A 479 39.80 11.46 3.96
N ALA A 480 40.23 10.20 3.93
CA ALA A 480 41.62 9.86 3.59
C ALA A 480 41.86 9.90 2.07
N THR A 481 40.95 9.30 1.31
CA THR A 481 41.04 9.23 -0.16
C THR A 481 39.63 9.32 -0.75
N PRO A 482 39.39 10.15 -1.78
CA PRO A 482 38.09 10.23 -2.44
C PRO A 482 37.53 8.86 -2.79
N LEU A 483 36.23 8.64 -2.55
CA LEU A 483 35.58 7.33 -2.66
C LEU A 483 34.45 7.34 -3.69
N LEU A 484 34.46 6.38 -4.59
CA LEU A 484 33.34 6.03 -5.47
C LEU A 484 32.74 4.69 -5.03
N VAL A 485 31.47 4.67 -4.66
CA VAL A 485 30.70 3.43 -4.46
C VAL A 485 29.79 3.23 -5.65
N VAL A 486 29.95 2.12 -6.37
CA VAL A 486 29.06 1.72 -7.47
C VAL A 486 28.05 0.71 -6.96
N VAL A 487 26.75 1.02 -7.15
CA VAL A 487 25.62 0.13 -6.80
C VAL A 487 24.87 -0.22 -8.07
N GLU A 488 25.08 -1.43 -8.57
CA GLU A 488 24.42 -1.88 -9.79
C GLU A 488 23.01 -2.42 -9.55
N ASP A 489 22.13 -2.14 -10.51
CA ASP A 489 20.77 -2.66 -10.58
C ASP A 489 19.95 -2.32 -9.32
N LEU A 490 20.02 -1.07 -8.84
CA LEU A 490 19.39 -0.57 -7.60
C LEU A 490 17.89 -0.90 -7.48
N HIS A 491 17.21 -1.15 -8.60
CA HIS A 491 15.83 -1.60 -8.65
C HIS A 491 15.58 -2.97 -7.98
N TRP A 492 16.64 -3.76 -7.75
CA TRP A 492 16.63 -5.02 -7.01
C TRP A 492 17.05 -4.89 -5.54
N ALA A 493 17.37 -3.69 -5.04
CA ALA A 493 17.76 -3.51 -3.65
C ALA A 493 16.60 -3.78 -2.68
N ASP A 494 16.90 -4.38 -1.52
CA ASP A 494 15.96 -4.54 -0.42
C ASP A 494 15.62 -3.19 0.24
N ALA A 495 14.52 -3.16 1.01
CA ALA A 495 14.06 -1.93 1.63
C ALA A 495 15.07 -1.36 2.64
N ALA A 496 15.82 -2.21 3.35
CA ALA A 496 16.82 -1.77 4.31
C ALA A 496 18.03 -1.12 3.62
N SER A 497 18.50 -1.72 2.51
CA SER A 497 19.54 -1.13 1.64
C SER A 497 19.15 0.23 1.07
N LEU A 498 17.91 0.37 0.60
CA LEU A 498 17.38 1.63 0.08
C LEU A 498 17.29 2.69 1.20
N LYS A 499 16.85 2.30 2.40
CA LYS A 499 16.80 3.16 3.59
C LYS A 499 18.19 3.62 4.04
N LEU A 500 19.23 2.79 3.92
CA LEU A 500 20.61 3.19 4.19
C LEU A 500 21.12 4.16 3.11
N LEU A 501 20.78 3.94 1.84
CA LEU A 501 21.13 4.88 0.76
C LEU A 501 20.51 6.26 0.98
N THR A 502 19.22 6.33 1.34
CA THR A 502 18.54 7.60 1.63
C THR A 502 19.11 8.27 2.87
N PHE A 503 19.44 7.50 3.91
CA PHE A 503 20.13 8.00 5.10
C PHE A 503 21.48 8.63 4.78
N LEU A 504 22.33 7.93 4.02
CA LEU A 504 23.64 8.44 3.60
C LEU A 504 23.52 9.71 2.77
N GLY A 505 22.60 9.72 1.81
CA GLY A 505 22.46 10.80 0.83
C GLY A 505 22.22 12.19 1.44
N ALA A 506 21.65 12.27 2.65
CA ALA A 506 21.45 13.53 3.37
C ALA A 506 22.77 14.31 3.58
N ASP A 507 23.88 13.60 3.82
CA ASP A 507 25.18 14.19 4.17
C ASP A 507 26.26 14.03 3.10
N LEU A 508 26.06 13.18 2.08
CA LEU A 508 27.07 12.89 1.05
C LEU A 508 27.60 14.14 0.32
N HIS A 509 26.78 15.19 0.16
CA HIS A 509 27.21 16.44 -0.49
C HIS A 509 28.35 17.16 0.25
N ARG A 510 28.63 16.81 1.51
CA ARG A 510 29.70 17.37 2.36
C ARG A 510 30.92 16.46 2.48
N LEU A 511 30.87 15.28 1.85
CA LEU A 511 31.92 14.28 1.94
C LEU A 511 32.54 14.08 0.55
N PRO A 512 33.84 13.75 0.45
CA PRO A 512 34.45 13.29 -0.79
C PRO A 512 34.01 11.84 -1.14
N LEU A 513 32.70 11.57 -1.11
CA LEU A 513 32.08 10.27 -1.41
C LEU A 513 30.97 10.42 -2.46
N LEU A 514 31.10 9.71 -3.57
CA LEU A 514 30.09 9.62 -4.63
C LEU A 514 29.49 8.21 -4.67
N VAL A 515 28.16 8.11 -4.59
CA VAL A 515 27.45 6.84 -4.85
C VAL A 515 26.88 6.89 -6.27
N LEU A 516 27.41 6.08 -7.18
CA LEU A 516 26.86 5.90 -8.53
C LEU A 516 25.95 4.68 -8.53
N ALA A 517 24.65 4.88 -8.78
CA ALA A 517 23.70 3.77 -8.80
C ALA A 517 23.00 3.64 -10.15
N THR A 518 22.91 2.41 -10.68
CA THR A 518 22.23 2.14 -11.96
C THR A 518 20.80 1.67 -11.72
N VAL A 519 19.82 2.25 -12.42
CA VAL A 519 18.39 1.97 -12.22
C VAL A 519 17.64 1.81 -13.54
N ARG A 520 16.59 0.98 -13.55
CA ARG A 520 15.69 0.86 -14.71
C ARG A 520 14.53 1.85 -14.57
N PRO A 521 14.08 2.49 -15.68
CA PRO A 521 12.97 3.45 -15.65
C PRO A 521 11.61 2.79 -15.41
N GLU A 522 11.46 1.51 -15.76
CA GLU A 522 10.28 0.70 -15.45
C GLU A 522 10.49 -0.01 -14.11
N PRO A 523 9.86 0.41 -13.01
CA PRO A 523 9.76 -0.45 -11.85
C PRO A 523 8.85 -1.62 -12.23
N ALA A 524 9.41 -2.82 -12.27
CA ALA A 524 8.61 -4.04 -12.17
C ALA A 524 7.68 -3.93 -10.94
N THR A 525 6.49 -4.50 -11.06
CA THR A 525 5.44 -4.44 -10.02
C THR A 525 5.97 -4.68 -8.60
N GLY A 526 5.51 -3.88 -7.63
CA GLY A 526 5.60 -4.22 -6.20
C GLY A 526 6.78 -3.67 -5.40
N ARG A 527 7.39 -2.54 -5.76
CA ARG A 527 8.46 -1.91 -4.94
C ARG A 527 8.23 -0.44 -4.62
N GLN A 528 7.19 -0.16 -3.83
CA GLN A 528 6.91 1.17 -3.27
C GLN A 528 8.16 1.79 -2.61
N ALA A 529 8.95 0.99 -1.89
CA ALA A 529 10.20 1.41 -1.25
C ALA A 529 11.23 2.03 -2.23
N LEU A 530 11.33 1.52 -3.47
CA LEU A 530 12.24 2.08 -4.48
C LEU A 530 11.74 3.44 -4.96
N THR A 531 10.45 3.56 -5.24
CA THR A 531 9.83 4.83 -5.68
C THR A 531 9.96 5.89 -4.60
N GLU A 532 9.69 5.53 -3.33
CA GLU A 532 9.87 6.40 -2.17
C GLU A 532 11.33 6.83 -2.02
N ALA A 533 12.27 5.88 -2.05
CA ALA A 533 13.70 6.16 -1.92
C ALA A 533 14.20 7.07 -3.05
N LEU A 534 13.82 6.82 -4.31
CA LEU A 534 14.18 7.68 -5.44
C LEU A 534 13.57 9.08 -5.28
N GLY A 535 12.31 9.18 -4.82
CA GLY A 535 11.66 10.46 -4.54
C GLY A 535 12.35 11.26 -3.43
N GLU A 536 12.78 10.60 -2.36
CA GLU A 536 13.57 11.21 -1.28
C GLU A 536 14.95 11.65 -1.75
N LEU A 537 15.70 10.77 -2.42
CA LEU A 537 17.04 11.06 -2.93
C LEU A 537 17.04 12.26 -3.89
N THR A 538 16.02 12.37 -4.74
CA THR A 538 15.91 13.48 -5.72
C THR A 538 15.73 14.84 -5.02
N ARG A 539 15.20 14.87 -3.79
CA ARG A 539 15.07 16.09 -2.97
C ARG A 539 16.36 16.45 -2.22
N GLN A 540 17.32 15.54 -2.13
CA GLN A 540 18.57 15.76 -1.40
C GLN A 540 19.58 16.56 -2.24
N ARG A 541 20.33 17.43 -1.58
CA ARG A 541 21.38 18.22 -2.23
C ARG A 541 22.52 17.31 -2.68
N GLY A 542 23.01 17.50 -3.91
CA GLY A 542 24.12 16.70 -4.47
C GLY A 542 23.67 15.43 -5.19
N THR A 543 22.36 15.11 -5.21
CA THR A 543 21.79 14.06 -6.05
C THR A 543 21.58 14.56 -7.48
N GLU A 544 21.99 13.76 -8.46
CA GLU A 544 21.74 14.03 -9.88
C GLU A 544 21.27 12.76 -10.58
N ARG A 545 20.33 12.90 -11.53
CA ARG A 545 19.82 11.81 -12.34
C ARG A 545 20.13 12.04 -13.82
N MET A 546 20.61 10.98 -14.47
CA MET A 546 20.99 10.96 -15.88
C MET A 546 20.27 9.82 -16.59
N SER A 547 19.54 10.13 -17.66
CA SER A 547 18.91 9.11 -18.51
C SER A 547 19.78 8.78 -19.72
N VAL A 548 20.10 7.50 -19.90
CA VAL A 548 20.93 7.00 -21.01
C VAL A 548 20.03 6.67 -22.18
N ALA A 549 20.14 7.46 -23.27
CA ALA A 549 19.34 7.26 -24.48
C ALA A 549 19.88 6.11 -25.36
N PRO A 550 19.03 5.51 -26.22
CA PRO A 550 19.45 4.64 -27.32
C PRO A 550 20.38 5.35 -28.32
N PHE A 551 21.12 4.58 -29.11
CA PHE A 551 21.97 5.11 -30.17
C PHE A 551 21.13 5.65 -31.33
N THR A 552 21.52 6.82 -31.80
CA THR A 552 21.05 7.39 -33.07
C THR A 552 21.65 6.63 -34.26
N PRO A 553 21.04 6.70 -35.46
CA PRO A 553 21.63 6.15 -36.68
C PRO A 553 23.07 6.61 -36.94
N GLU A 554 23.38 7.86 -36.59
CA GLU A 554 24.73 8.44 -36.71
C GLU A 554 25.72 7.76 -35.76
N GLN A 555 25.33 7.55 -34.50
CA GLN A 555 26.14 6.84 -33.50
C GLN A 555 26.31 5.34 -33.84
N ILE A 556 25.32 4.73 -34.49
CA ILE A 556 25.44 3.36 -35.02
C ILE A 556 26.49 3.33 -36.15
N ALA A 557 26.51 4.34 -37.02
CA ALA A 557 27.53 4.45 -38.06
C ALA A 557 28.94 4.65 -37.48
N ASP A 558 29.07 5.42 -36.39
CA ASP A 558 30.31 5.54 -35.61
C ASP A 558 30.72 4.18 -35.02
N TYR A 559 29.77 3.46 -34.41
CA TYR A 559 29.98 2.16 -33.78
C TYR A 559 30.48 1.10 -34.79
N LEU A 560 29.90 1.09 -35.99
CA LEU A 560 30.33 0.20 -37.08
C LEU A 560 31.74 0.53 -37.57
N ARG A 561 32.12 1.82 -37.59
CA ARG A 561 33.46 2.26 -38.00
C ARG A 561 34.52 1.78 -37.03
N GLU A 562 34.29 1.95 -35.72
CA GLU A 562 35.22 1.49 -34.69
C GLU A 562 35.34 -0.03 -34.63
N ALA A 563 34.26 -0.76 -34.92
CA ALA A 563 34.27 -2.22 -35.02
C ALA A 563 35.02 -2.77 -36.27
N GLY A 564 35.81 -1.94 -36.95
CA GLY A 564 36.62 -2.33 -38.12
C GLY A 564 35.82 -2.53 -39.41
N ARG A 565 34.56 -2.05 -39.48
CA ARG A 565 33.68 -2.17 -40.65
C ARG A 565 33.60 -0.87 -41.45
N ALA A 566 34.72 -0.18 -41.59
CA ALA A 566 34.82 1.04 -42.39
C ALA A 566 34.42 0.76 -43.85
N GLY A 567 33.23 1.24 -44.25
CA GLY A 567 32.65 1.04 -45.58
C GLY A 567 31.20 0.55 -45.60
N SER A 568 30.60 0.27 -44.45
CA SER A 568 29.15 0.08 -44.30
C SER A 568 28.44 1.44 -44.36
N GLY A 569 27.64 1.70 -45.39
CA GLY A 569 27.01 3.00 -45.62
C GLY A 569 25.91 3.38 -44.61
N PRO A 570 25.41 4.65 -44.66
CA PRO A 570 24.33 5.15 -43.79
C PRO A 570 23.05 4.31 -43.82
N GLU A 571 22.80 3.61 -44.92
CA GLU A 571 21.67 2.71 -45.11
C GLU A 571 21.73 1.48 -44.19
N LEU A 572 22.92 0.94 -43.92
CA LEU A 572 23.08 -0.17 -42.97
C LEU A 572 22.81 0.32 -41.53
N ALA A 573 23.30 1.50 -41.19
CA ALA A 573 23.08 2.08 -39.86
C ALA A 573 21.60 2.35 -39.59
N ARG A 574 20.84 2.85 -40.58
CA ARG A 574 19.38 2.99 -40.49
C ARG A 574 18.66 1.65 -40.39
N ALA A 575 19.00 0.67 -41.24
CA ALA A 575 18.38 -0.65 -41.19
C ALA A 575 18.62 -1.35 -39.83
N LEU A 576 19.81 -1.18 -39.24
CA LEU A 576 20.12 -1.67 -37.91
C LEU A 576 19.39 -0.86 -36.83
N HIS A 577 19.29 0.47 -36.95
CA HIS A 577 18.52 1.32 -36.05
C HIS A 577 17.04 0.91 -36.01
N ASP A 578 16.40 0.81 -37.17
CA ASP A 578 14.98 0.46 -37.32
C ASP A 578 14.66 -0.92 -36.74
N ARG A 579 15.64 -1.82 -36.71
CA ARG A 579 15.50 -3.18 -36.15
C ARG A 579 15.89 -3.33 -34.68
N THR A 580 16.68 -2.41 -34.14
CA THR A 580 17.20 -2.52 -32.77
C THR A 580 16.68 -1.42 -31.85
N GLY A 581 15.95 -0.44 -32.37
CA GLY A 581 15.56 0.77 -31.65
C GLY A 581 16.76 1.56 -31.12
N GLY A 582 17.96 1.33 -31.68
CA GLY A 582 19.21 1.93 -31.20
C GLY A 582 19.77 1.29 -29.92
N ASN A 583 19.25 0.16 -29.43
CA ASN A 583 19.79 -0.49 -28.24
C ASN A 583 21.18 -1.11 -28.55
N PRO A 584 22.27 -0.69 -27.88
CA PRO A 584 23.63 -1.18 -28.16
C PRO A 584 23.80 -2.69 -28.00
N PHE A 585 23.07 -3.31 -27.05
CA PHE A 585 23.09 -4.76 -26.88
C PHE A 585 22.47 -5.45 -28.11
N PHE A 586 21.27 -5.04 -28.54
CA PHE A 586 20.62 -5.63 -29.73
C PHE A 586 21.43 -5.40 -31.00
N LEU A 587 22.03 -4.23 -31.14
CA LEU A 587 22.94 -3.91 -32.23
C LEU A 587 24.13 -4.88 -32.27
N GLY A 588 24.79 -5.10 -31.14
CA GLY A 588 25.91 -6.04 -31.04
C GLY A 588 25.51 -7.49 -31.33
N GLU A 589 24.34 -7.92 -30.87
CA GLU A 589 23.80 -9.27 -31.09
C GLU A 589 23.43 -9.51 -32.56
N LEU A 590 22.74 -8.56 -33.19
CA LEU A 590 22.35 -8.63 -34.60
C LEU A 590 23.57 -8.63 -35.52
N LEU A 591 24.58 -7.82 -35.21
CA LEU A 591 25.84 -7.80 -35.97
C LEU A 591 26.60 -9.12 -35.86
N ARG A 592 26.64 -9.77 -34.69
CA ARG A 592 27.26 -11.09 -34.53
C ARG A 592 26.51 -12.17 -35.31
N LEU A 593 25.18 -12.15 -35.32
CA LEU A 593 24.36 -13.06 -36.13
C LEU A 593 24.67 -12.91 -37.63
N LEU A 594 24.64 -11.69 -38.15
CA LEU A 594 24.93 -11.39 -39.55
C LEU A 594 26.34 -11.83 -39.98
N THR A 595 27.29 -11.82 -39.04
CA THR A 595 28.68 -12.25 -39.31
C THR A 595 28.80 -13.76 -39.36
N SER A 596 27.98 -14.49 -38.59
CA SER A 596 28.00 -15.95 -38.57
C SER A 596 27.34 -16.60 -39.79
N THR A 597 26.43 -15.88 -40.46
CA THR A 597 25.68 -16.36 -41.64
C THR A 597 26.32 -16.00 -42.97
N HIS A 598 27.20 -14.99 -43.00
CA HIS A 598 27.82 -14.48 -44.22
C HIS A 598 29.25 -14.96 -44.39
N THR A 599 29.48 -15.86 -45.36
CA THR A 599 30.81 -16.43 -45.71
C THR A 599 31.61 -15.62 -46.74
N GLY A 600 31.11 -14.46 -47.18
CA GLY A 600 31.80 -13.57 -48.14
C GLY A 600 31.77 -12.12 -47.67
N GLY A 601 32.93 -11.48 -47.53
CA GLY A 601 33.10 -10.20 -46.85
C GLY A 601 32.22 -9.04 -47.36
N ARG A 602 31.75 -8.24 -46.38
CA ARG A 602 30.85 -7.06 -46.38
C ARG A 602 29.36 -7.37 -46.19
N VAL A 603 28.86 -7.03 -44.99
CA VAL A 603 27.43 -7.01 -44.62
C VAL A 603 26.81 -5.70 -45.10
N GLY A 604 25.74 -5.78 -45.90
CA GLY A 604 24.96 -4.65 -46.42
C GLY A 604 23.55 -4.57 -45.83
N ALA A 605 22.83 -3.47 -46.11
CA ALA A 605 21.47 -3.26 -45.60
C ALA A 605 20.48 -4.34 -46.06
N ALA A 606 20.67 -4.86 -47.29
CA ALA A 606 19.87 -5.96 -47.83
C ALA A 606 20.02 -7.26 -47.01
N ASP A 607 21.17 -7.51 -46.41
CA ASP A 607 21.42 -8.68 -45.57
C ASP A 607 20.65 -8.59 -44.25
N VAL A 608 20.57 -7.38 -43.67
CA VAL A 608 19.76 -7.11 -42.47
C VAL A 608 18.26 -7.30 -42.75
N LEU A 609 17.81 -6.89 -43.95
CA LEU A 609 16.42 -7.02 -44.38
C LEU A 609 16.05 -8.45 -44.80
N ALA A 610 17.02 -9.23 -45.31
CA ALA A 610 16.83 -10.63 -45.72
C ALA A 610 16.98 -11.63 -44.57
N LEU A 611 17.63 -11.21 -43.46
CA LEU A 611 17.73 -12.02 -42.26
C LEU A 611 16.31 -12.15 -41.67
N ALA A 612 15.76 -13.37 -41.67
CA ALA A 612 14.53 -13.69 -40.97
C ALA A 612 14.81 -13.66 -39.45
N VAL A 613 14.88 -12.47 -38.89
CA VAL A 613 15.18 -12.24 -37.47
C VAL A 613 13.85 -12.08 -36.73
N PRO A 614 13.58 -12.92 -35.71
CA PRO A 614 12.41 -12.76 -34.86
C PRO A 614 12.45 -11.42 -34.10
N ASP A 615 11.27 -10.88 -33.79
CA ASP A 615 11.08 -9.50 -33.33
C ASP A 615 11.57 -9.21 -31.90
N GLY A 616 12.25 -10.14 -31.20
CA GLY A 616 12.70 -9.97 -29.82
C GLY A 616 14.06 -10.60 -29.44
N VAL A 617 14.71 -9.99 -28.44
CA VAL A 617 15.97 -10.44 -27.79
C VAL A 617 15.92 -11.88 -27.32
N ARG A 618 14.77 -12.27 -26.77
CA ARG A 618 14.55 -13.60 -26.19
C ARG A 618 14.61 -14.67 -27.28
N ASP A 619 14.15 -14.35 -28.49
CA ASP A 619 14.16 -15.30 -29.61
C ASP A 619 15.57 -15.52 -30.15
N VAL A 620 16.41 -14.48 -30.17
CA VAL A 620 17.84 -14.61 -30.49
C VAL A 620 18.57 -15.48 -29.45
N ILE A 621 18.31 -15.26 -28.17
CA ILE A 621 18.89 -16.06 -27.08
C ILE A 621 18.39 -17.51 -27.18
N ASN A 622 17.09 -17.72 -27.36
CA ASN A 622 16.49 -19.05 -27.51
C ASN A 622 17.05 -19.79 -28.73
N GLN A 623 17.30 -19.09 -29.84
CA GLN A 623 17.90 -19.66 -31.04
C GLN A 623 19.37 -20.04 -30.84
N ARG A 624 20.11 -19.36 -29.96
CA ARG A 624 21.48 -19.75 -29.60
C ARG A 624 21.49 -20.97 -28.70
N VAL A 625 20.63 -20.96 -27.69
CA VAL A 625 20.46 -22.08 -26.76
C VAL A 625 20.05 -23.34 -27.53
N SER A 626 19.14 -23.23 -28.51
CA SER A 626 18.69 -24.38 -29.31
C SER A 626 19.78 -25.01 -30.19
N ARG A 627 20.91 -24.32 -30.42
CA ARG A 627 22.09 -24.85 -31.14
C ARG A 627 23.07 -25.58 -30.23
N LEU A 628 22.90 -25.51 -28.91
CA LEU A 628 23.71 -26.26 -27.95
C LEU A 628 23.21 -27.71 -27.83
N PRO A 629 24.04 -28.66 -27.36
CA PRO A 629 23.60 -30.02 -27.04
C PRO A 629 22.40 -30.03 -26.08
N GLU A 630 21.47 -30.97 -26.22
CA GLU A 630 20.25 -31.04 -25.39
C GLU A 630 20.55 -31.14 -23.89
N ASP A 631 21.62 -31.86 -23.52
CA ASP A 631 22.09 -31.96 -22.14
C ASP A 631 22.56 -30.59 -21.59
N SER A 632 23.28 -29.81 -22.41
CA SER A 632 23.71 -28.44 -22.07
C SER A 632 22.51 -27.50 -21.91
N GLN A 633 21.51 -27.61 -22.78
CA GLN A 633 20.28 -26.82 -22.69
C GLN A 633 19.52 -27.13 -21.39
N THR A 634 19.45 -28.41 -21.01
CA THR A 634 18.79 -28.86 -19.79
C THR A 634 19.48 -28.32 -18.55
N LEU A 635 20.81 -28.36 -18.52
CA LEU A 635 21.60 -27.80 -17.42
C LEU A 635 21.48 -26.28 -17.32
N LEU A 636 21.51 -25.57 -18.45
CA LEU A 636 21.31 -24.12 -18.51
C LEU A 636 19.94 -23.68 -17.99
N ARG A 637 18.89 -24.47 -18.30
CA ARG A 637 17.54 -24.24 -17.78
C ARG A 637 17.46 -24.43 -16.26
N ALA A 638 18.15 -25.43 -15.71
CA ALA A 638 18.23 -25.63 -14.26
C ALA A 638 19.04 -24.50 -13.59
N ALA A 639 20.18 -24.12 -14.18
CA ALA A 639 21.00 -22.99 -13.74
C ALA A 639 20.21 -21.67 -13.73
N ALA A 640 19.36 -21.44 -14.74
CA ALA A 640 18.52 -20.26 -14.81
C ALA A 640 17.51 -20.13 -13.65
N VAL A 641 17.15 -21.25 -13.00
CA VAL A 641 16.29 -21.27 -11.80
C VAL A 641 17.08 -20.97 -10.53
N ILE A 642 18.37 -21.32 -10.46
CA ILE A 642 19.25 -20.98 -9.33
C ILE A 642 19.47 -19.47 -9.27
N GLY A 643 19.76 -18.85 -10.41
CA GLY A 643 19.91 -17.40 -10.51
C GLY A 643 20.96 -17.00 -11.53
N ARG A 644 21.38 -15.73 -11.49
CA ARG A 644 22.44 -15.22 -12.37
C ARG A 644 23.82 -15.78 -12.00
N ASP A 645 24.08 -15.88 -10.70
CA ASP A 645 25.25 -16.55 -10.14
C ASP A 645 24.83 -17.99 -9.83
N VAL A 646 25.56 -18.94 -10.41
CA VAL A 646 25.20 -20.35 -10.43
C VAL A 646 26.26 -21.11 -9.65
N ASP A 647 25.89 -21.48 -8.42
CA ASP A 647 26.69 -22.32 -7.56
C ASP A 647 26.74 -23.75 -8.13
N ALA A 648 27.97 -24.25 -8.32
CA ALA A 648 28.19 -25.54 -8.96
C ALA A 648 27.67 -26.72 -8.11
N ASP A 649 27.81 -26.66 -6.78
CA ASP A 649 27.39 -27.72 -5.86
C ASP A 649 25.85 -27.78 -5.79
N VAL A 650 25.19 -26.62 -5.77
CA VAL A 650 23.72 -26.54 -5.84
C VAL A 650 23.22 -27.08 -7.18
N LEU A 651 23.89 -26.77 -8.30
CA LEU A 651 23.51 -27.28 -9.61
C LEU A 651 23.73 -28.79 -9.73
N GLU A 652 24.85 -29.31 -9.25
CA GLU A 652 25.15 -30.75 -9.18
C GLU A 652 24.07 -31.48 -8.36
N THR A 653 23.80 -31.01 -7.15
CA THR A 653 22.83 -31.64 -6.25
C THR A 653 21.41 -31.54 -6.80
N ALA A 654 21.03 -30.37 -7.34
CA ALA A 654 19.71 -30.16 -7.91
C ALA A 654 19.49 -31.02 -9.15
N THR A 655 20.49 -31.23 -10.00
CA THR A 655 20.36 -32.02 -11.25
C THR A 655 20.65 -33.51 -11.08
N GLY A 656 21.40 -33.90 -10.04
CA GLY A 656 21.89 -35.26 -9.81
C GLY A 656 23.04 -35.66 -10.77
N ILE A 657 23.63 -34.70 -11.47
CA ILE A 657 24.73 -34.90 -12.42
C ILE A 657 26.03 -34.54 -11.71
N GLY A 658 26.97 -35.48 -11.64
CA GLY A 658 28.24 -35.26 -10.92
C GLY A 658 29.04 -34.08 -11.47
N GLY A 659 29.75 -33.37 -10.59
CA GLY A 659 30.38 -32.07 -10.91
C GLY A 659 31.28 -32.08 -12.15
N SER A 660 32.11 -33.12 -12.34
CA SER A 660 32.96 -33.24 -13.54
C SER A 660 32.16 -33.31 -14.84
N ARG A 661 30.95 -33.89 -14.79
CA ARG A 661 30.04 -33.99 -15.93
C ARG A 661 29.28 -32.67 -16.15
N VAL A 662 28.91 -31.96 -15.08
CA VAL A 662 28.33 -30.60 -15.14
C VAL A 662 29.27 -29.66 -15.90
N MET A 663 30.55 -29.63 -15.53
CA MET A 663 31.56 -28.79 -16.19
C MET A 663 31.66 -29.07 -17.69
N MET A 664 31.82 -30.35 -18.06
CA MET A 664 31.93 -30.79 -19.44
C MET A 664 30.67 -30.45 -20.26
N LEU A 665 29.48 -30.47 -19.65
CA LEU A 665 28.22 -30.13 -20.32
C LEU A 665 27.98 -28.61 -20.42
N LEU A 666 28.59 -27.77 -19.58
CA LEU A 666 28.50 -26.31 -19.66
C LEU A 666 29.58 -25.66 -20.52
N GLU A 667 30.67 -26.36 -20.83
CA GLU A 667 31.77 -25.88 -21.68
C GLU A 667 31.29 -25.26 -23.02
N PRO A 668 30.30 -25.83 -23.75
CA PRO A 668 29.75 -25.19 -24.96
C PRO A 668 29.06 -23.85 -24.69
N ALA A 669 28.43 -23.69 -23.52
CA ALA A 669 27.76 -22.45 -23.12
C ALA A 669 28.75 -21.36 -22.73
N VAL A 670 29.89 -21.74 -22.13
CA VAL A 670 31.02 -20.83 -21.85
C VAL A 670 31.68 -20.40 -23.16
N ALA A 671 31.97 -21.33 -24.06
CA ALA A 671 32.59 -21.04 -25.36
C ALA A 671 31.75 -20.10 -26.25
N THR A 672 30.41 -20.17 -26.13
CA THR A 672 29.47 -19.29 -26.85
C THR A 672 29.19 -17.98 -26.12
N GLY A 673 29.77 -17.77 -24.93
CA GLY A 673 29.64 -16.57 -24.12
C GLY A 673 28.28 -16.40 -23.44
N LEU A 674 27.51 -17.47 -23.28
CA LEU A 674 26.25 -17.45 -22.50
C LEU A 674 26.52 -17.53 -21.00
N LEU A 675 27.57 -18.26 -20.62
CA LEU A 675 28.12 -18.32 -19.27
C LEU A 675 29.57 -17.79 -19.26
N VAL A 676 29.99 -17.33 -18.09
CA VAL A 676 31.38 -16.99 -17.76
C VAL A 676 31.73 -17.70 -16.46
N GLU A 677 32.95 -18.22 -16.39
CA GLU A 677 33.50 -18.77 -15.14
C GLU A 677 33.86 -17.62 -14.20
N VAL A 678 33.62 -17.81 -12.89
CA VAL A 678 33.94 -16.80 -11.87
C VAL A 678 35.36 -17.05 -11.35
N ASP A 679 36.17 -16.00 -11.30
CA ASP A 679 37.55 -16.08 -10.83
C ASP A 679 37.63 -16.63 -9.39
N GLY A 680 38.41 -17.70 -9.19
CA GLY A 680 38.69 -18.27 -7.87
C GLY A 680 37.90 -19.52 -7.48
N GLY A 681 37.07 -20.10 -8.37
CA GLY A 681 36.30 -21.32 -8.07
C GLY A 681 35.77 -22.07 -9.31
N TRP A 682 34.85 -23.01 -9.10
CA TRP A 682 34.18 -23.78 -10.15
C TRP A 682 32.77 -23.26 -10.49
N ASP A 683 32.44 -22.05 -10.01
CA ASP A 683 31.11 -21.44 -10.16
C ASP A 683 30.96 -20.73 -11.51
N TYR A 684 29.70 -20.64 -11.96
CA TYR A 684 29.34 -20.03 -13.23
C TYR A 684 28.51 -18.78 -13.03
N ARG A 685 28.56 -17.87 -14.00
CA ARG A 685 27.72 -16.68 -14.05
C ARG A 685 27.13 -16.53 -15.45
N PHE A 686 25.86 -16.19 -15.55
CA PHE A 686 25.31 -15.75 -16.83
C PHE A 686 25.95 -14.42 -17.25
N SER A 687 26.51 -14.41 -18.46
CA SER A 687 27.19 -13.24 -19.02
C SER A 687 26.29 -12.01 -19.02
N HIS A 688 24.98 -12.21 -19.24
CA HIS A 688 23.93 -11.20 -19.10
C HIS A 688 22.70 -11.74 -18.37
N ALA A 689 22.09 -10.90 -17.54
CA ALA A 689 20.82 -11.21 -16.86
C ALA A 689 19.68 -11.57 -17.84
N LEU A 690 19.66 -10.96 -19.03
CA LEU A 690 18.68 -11.27 -20.08
C LEU A 690 18.77 -12.72 -20.57
N VAL A 691 19.95 -13.36 -20.51
CA VAL A 691 20.13 -14.76 -20.91
C VAL A 691 19.43 -15.68 -19.91
N GLN A 692 19.66 -15.45 -18.63
CA GLN A 692 18.97 -16.16 -17.55
C GLN A 692 17.46 -15.93 -17.62
N GLU A 693 17.02 -14.68 -17.81
CA GLU A 693 15.60 -14.32 -17.89
C GLU A 693 14.89 -14.98 -19.09
N ALA A 694 15.54 -15.04 -20.26
CA ALA A 694 15.01 -15.71 -21.44
C ALA A 694 14.87 -17.23 -21.23
N LEU A 695 15.89 -17.87 -20.65
CA LEU A 695 15.88 -19.29 -20.32
C LEU A 695 14.82 -19.63 -19.27
N TYR A 696 14.71 -18.80 -18.23
CA TYR A 696 13.73 -18.97 -17.16
C TYR A 696 12.30 -18.78 -17.68
N SER A 697 12.07 -17.75 -18.49
CA SER A 697 10.77 -17.48 -19.10
C SER A 697 10.35 -18.55 -20.11
N GLY A 698 11.31 -19.21 -20.76
CA GLY A 698 11.06 -20.33 -21.68
C GLY A 698 10.62 -21.63 -21.00
N LEU A 699 10.65 -21.71 -19.66
CA LEU A 699 10.18 -22.87 -18.91
C LEU A 699 8.66 -22.81 -18.69
N SER A 700 7.98 -23.94 -18.96
CA SER A 700 6.57 -24.08 -18.58
C SER A 700 6.38 -23.92 -17.06
N ARG A 701 5.19 -23.51 -16.63
CA ARG A 701 4.86 -23.33 -15.20
C ARG A 701 5.18 -24.57 -14.36
N ARG A 702 4.90 -25.76 -14.89
CA ARG A 702 5.20 -27.04 -14.23
C ARG A 702 6.71 -27.30 -14.12
N GLN A 703 7.47 -27.08 -15.19
CA GLN A 703 8.92 -27.27 -15.17
C GLN A 703 9.61 -26.30 -14.21
N ARG A 704 9.19 -25.03 -14.18
CA ARG A 704 9.66 -24.05 -13.19
C ARG A 704 9.44 -24.54 -11.77
N ALA A 705 8.20 -24.91 -11.43
CA ALA A 705 7.86 -25.37 -10.09
C ALA A 705 8.68 -26.61 -9.67
N GLN A 706 8.86 -27.58 -10.58
CA GLN A 706 9.67 -28.78 -10.31
C GLN A 706 11.16 -28.44 -10.09
N LEU A 707 11.73 -27.56 -10.92
CA LEU A 707 13.12 -27.13 -10.77
C LEU A 707 13.32 -26.32 -9.49
N HIS A 708 12.39 -25.42 -9.14
CA HIS A 708 12.45 -24.70 -7.86
C HIS A 708 12.40 -25.67 -6.66
N GLY A 709 11.59 -26.73 -6.73
CA GLY A 709 11.56 -27.76 -5.67
C GLY A 709 12.91 -28.48 -5.52
N ARG A 710 13.52 -28.91 -6.64
CA ARG A 710 14.84 -29.56 -6.64
C ARG A 710 15.96 -28.63 -6.17
N VAL A 711 15.95 -27.37 -6.58
CA VAL A 711 16.91 -26.35 -6.13
C VAL A 711 16.73 -26.07 -4.64
N GLY A 712 15.49 -25.96 -4.14
CA GLY A 712 15.22 -25.81 -2.71
C GLY A 712 15.75 -26.98 -1.87
N GLU A 713 15.57 -28.22 -2.33
CA GLU A 713 16.13 -29.42 -1.69
C GLU A 713 17.67 -29.46 -1.72
N ALA A 714 18.29 -28.99 -2.80
CA ALA A 714 19.74 -28.85 -2.90
C ALA A 714 20.28 -27.84 -1.89
N ILE A 715 19.69 -26.63 -1.82
CA ILE A 715 20.07 -25.58 -0.86
C ILE A 715 19.90 -26.07 0.58
N GLU A 716 18.80 -26.78 0.87
CA GLU A 716 18.50 -27.35 2.20
C GLU A 716 19.55 -28.38 2.63
N SER A 717 19.93 -29.30 1.72
CA SER A 717 20.85 -30.39 2.01
C SER A 717 22.31 -29.95 2.14
N LEU A 718 22.77 -29.06 1.27
CA LEU A 718 24.14 -28.55 1.26
C LEU A 718 24.43 -27.58 2.41
N ARG A 719 23.38 -27.08 3.09
CA ARG A 719 23.47 -25.94 4.00
C ARG A 719 24.16 -24.74 3.33
N TRP A 720 23.79 -24.49 2.08
CA TRP A 720 24.37 -23.44 1.25
C TRP A 720 24.23 -22.05 1.89
N GLY A 721 25.33 -21.28 1.88
CA GLY A 721 25.41 -19.94 2.46
C GLY A 721 25.37 -19.88 3.99
N GLU A 722 25.44 -18.67 4.53
CA GLU A 722 25.23 -18.43 5.96
C GLU A 722 23.75 -18.66 6.32
N ALA A 723 23.46 -18.98 7.59
CA ALA A 723 22.08 -19.24 8.04
C ALA A 723 21.13 -18.07 7.74
N ALA A 724 21.65 -16.84 7.73
CA ALA A 724 20.94 -15.60 7.43
C ALA A 724 20.49 -15.45 5.96
N SER A 725 21.26 -15.98 4.99
CA SER A 725 20.95 -15.91 3.55
C SER A 725 20.13 -17.11 3.06
N ARG A 726 20.21 -18.23 3.80
CA ARG A 726 19.58 -19.49 3.40
C ARG A 726 18.06 -19.48 3.53
N LEU A 727 17.52 -18.93 4.61
CA LEU A 727 16.07 -18.93 4.87
C LEU A 727 15.25 -18.18 3.81
N PRO A 728 15.62 -16.95 3.41
CA PRO A 728 14.93 -16.22 2.34
C PRO A 728 14.93 -16.97 0.99
N ALA A 729 16.05 -17.63 0.65
CA ALA A 729 16.16 -18.45 -0.56
C ALA A 729 15.26 -19.70 -0.50
N LEU A 730 15.26 -20.43 0.61
CA LEU A 730 14.39 -21.60 0.80
C LEU A 730 12.91 -21.23 0.75
N ALA A 731 12.51 -20.13 1.40
CA ALA A 731 11.14 -19.62 1.33
C ALA A 731 10.73 -19.32 -0.12
N HIS A 732 11.59 -18.65 -0.89
CA HIS A 732 11.35 -18.34 -2.30
C HIS A 732 11.19 -19.59 -3.17
N HIS A 733 12.15 -20.51 -3.13
CA HIS A 733 12.14 -21.71 -3.97
C HIS A 733 10.97 -22.62 -3.62
N PHE A 734 10.68 -22.86 -2.34
CA PHE A 734 9.57 -23.72 -1.97
C PHE A 734 8.20 -23.07 -2.22
N ALA A 735 8.06 -21.74 -2.10
CA ALA A 735 6.83 -21.05 -2.48
C ALA A 735 6.47 -21.29 -3.95
N LEU A 736 7.45 -21.18 -4.86
CA LEU A 736 7.25 -21.46 -6.29
C LEU A 736 7.04 -22.95 -6.60
N ALA A 737 7.48 -23.85 -5.71
CA ALA A 737 7.28 -25.29 -5.81
C ALA A 737 6.02 -25.80 -5.08
N ALA A 738 5.26 -24.95 -4.39
CA ALA A 738 4.17 -25.36 -3.49
C ALA A 738 3.13 -26.26 -4.19
N ARG A 739 2.82 -25.98 -5.46
CA ARG A 739 1.84 -26.72 -6.27
C ARG A 739 2.31 -28.08 -6.79
N VAL A 740 3.60 -28.41 -6.67
CA VAL A 740 4.17 -29.68 -7.16
C VAL A 740 4.63 -30.61 -6.05
N GLY A 741 4.09 -30.45 -4.84
CA GLY A 741 4.31 -31.36 -3.71
C GLY A 741 5.08 -30.76 -2.54
N HIS A 742 5.51 -29.49 -2.64
CA HIS A 742 6.34 -28.83 -1.61
C HIS A 742 5.58 -27.83 -0.73
N SER A 743 4.24 -27.85 -0.71
CA SER A 743 3.43 -26.89 0.07
C SER A 743 3.77 -26.87 1.56
N GLY A 744 4.03 -28.03 2.18
CA GLY A 744 4.43 -28.10 3.59
C GLY A 744 5.75 -27.37 3.88
N LYS A 745 6.77 -27.57 3.04
CA LYS A 745 8.06 -26.86 3.15
C LYS A 745 7.91 -25.38 2.84
N ALA A 746 7.08 -25.03 1.85
CA ALA A 746 6.79 -23.64 1.49
C ALA A 746 6.22 -22.87 2.68
N VAL A 747 5.20 -23.43 3.34
CA VAL A 747 4.63 -22.84 4.56
C VAL A 747 5.68 -22.75 5.66
N ALA A 748 6.40 -23.85 5.96
CA ALA A 748 7.37 -23.87 7.06
C ALA A 748 8.47 -22.81 6.92
N TYR A 749 9.12 -22.75 5.75
CA TYR A 749 10.21 -21.81 5.51
C TYR A 749 9.72 -20.37 5.36
N ALA A 750 8.54 -20.14 4.81
CA ALA A 750 7.95 -18.80 4.77
C ALA A 750 7.60 -18.30 6.19
N VAL A 751 7.07 -19.15 7.07
CA VAL A 751 6.83 -18.78 8.48
C VAL A 751 8.13 -18.47 9.21
N GLU A 752 9.18 -19.28 9.00
CA GLU A 752 10.49 -19.04 9.62
C GLU A 752 11.14 -17.75 9.09
N ALA A 753 11.07 -17.50 7.78
CA ALA A 753 11.51 -16.25 7.17
C ALA A 753 10.71 -15.04 7.67
N ALA A 754 9.38 -15.17 7.83
CA ALA A 754 8.54 -14.13 8.41
C ALA A 754 8.92 -13.85 9.88
N GLY A 755 9.22 -14.89 10.65
CA GLY A 755 9.72 -14.78 12.02
C GLY A 755 11.08 -14.07 12.09
N GLN A 756 12.02 -14.43 11.20
CA GLN A 756 13.33 -13.78 11.08
C GLN A 756 13.20 -12.31 10.67
N ALA A 757 12.36 -12.02 9.67
CA ALA A 757 12.06 -10.66 9.23
C ALA A 757 11.45 -9.84 10.37
N THR A 758 10.49 -10.42 11.12
CA THR A 758 9.89 -9.79 12.31
C THR A 758 10.94 -9.51 13.39
N ALA A 759 11.84 -10.47 13.67
CA ALA A 759 12.92 -10.30 14.64
C ALA A 759 13.92 -9.20 14.23
N ARG A 760 14.10 -8.99 12.91
CA ARG A 760 14.91 -7.92 12.32
C ARG A 760 14.15 -6.61 12.10
N LEU A 761 12.90 -6.51 12.59
CA LEU A 761 11.97 -5.40 12.37
C LEU A 761 11.78 -5.03 10.88
N ALA A 762 11.85 -6.01 10.00
CA ALA A 762 11.55 -5.90 8.56
C ALA A 762 10.09 -6.32 8.32
N TYR A 763 9.15 -5.56 8.90
CA TYR A 763 7.73 -5.93 8.91
C TYR A 763 7.11 -5.98 7.51
N ASP A 764 7.54 -5.12 6.59
CA ASP A 764 7.11 -5.17 5.18
C ASP A 764 7.50 -6.50 4.52
N GLU A 765 8.71 -7.00 4.78
CA GLU A 765 9.15 -8.31 4.29
C GLU A 765 8.42 -9.46 5.00
N ALA A 766 8.16 -9.32 6.31
CA ALA A 766 7.38 -10.29 7.06
C ALA A 766 5.97 -10.45 6.47
N VAL A 767 5.29 -9.35 6.08
CA VAL A 767 4.00 -9.40 5.38
C VAL A 767 4.09 -10.24 4.11
N LEU A 768 5.12 -10.03 3.28
CA LEU A 768 5.31 -10.82 2.05
C LEU A 768 5.47 -12.31 2.34
N TYR A 769 6.25 -12.68 3.35
CA TYR A 769 6.42 -14.09 3.72
C TYR A 769 5.15 -14.70 4.31
N TRP A 770 4.37 -13.95 5.11
CA TRP A 770 3.06 -14.42 5.59
C TRP A 770 2.06 -14.64 4.46
N GLU A 771 2.03 -13.75 3.47
CA GLU A 771 1.21 -13.91 2.26
C GLU A 771 1.64 -15.12 1.44
N GLN A 772 2.94 -15.32 1.24
CA GLN A 772 3.48 -16.51 0.58
C GLN A 772 3.09 -17.81 1.31
N ALA A 773 3.13 -17.81 2.64
CA ALA A 773 2.70 -18.95 3.45
C ALA A 773 1.19 -19.22 3.27
N LEU A 774 0.35 -18.18 3.26
CA LEU A 774 -1.09 -18.31 3.05
C LEU A 774 -1.44 -18.85 1.66
N ASP A 775 -0.75 -18.37 0.62
CA ASP A 775 -0.90 -18.85 -0.75
C ASP A 775 -0.51 -20.32 -0.89
N ALA A 776 0.61 -20.72 -0.27
CA ALA A 776 1.03 -22.12 -0.21
C ALA A 776 0.07 -23.00 0.59
N CYS A 777 -0.65 -22.42 1.56
CA CYS A 777 -1.65 -23.09 2.40
C CYS A 777 -3.08 -23.00 1.85
N ALA A 778 -3.31 -22.56 0.61
CA ALA A 778 -4.67 -22.33 0.07
C ALA A 778 -5.59 -23.58 0.12
N ALA A 779 -5.02 -24.79 0.01
CA ALA A 779 -5.74 -26.06 0.17
C ALA A 779 -5.34 -26.83 1.46
N GLY A 780 -4.68 -26.15 2.39
CA GLY A 780 -4.16 -26.72 3.64
C GLY A 780 -5.18 -26.80 4.78
N PRO A 781 -4.78 -27.35 5.94
CA PRO A 781 -5.65 -27.46 7.11
C PRO A 781 -6.14 -26.07 7.60
N PRO A 782 -7.42 -25.92 7.97
CA PRO A 782 -7.96 -24.65 8.46
C PRO A 782 -7.21 -24.08 9.68
N ALA A 783 -6.70 -24.96 10.57
CA ALA A 783 -5.92 -24.55 11.73
C ALA A 783 -4.61 -23.86 11.34
N THR A 784 -3.89 -24.38 10.33
CA THR A 784 -2.67 -23.76 9.81
C THR A 784 -2.99 -22.40 9.19
N ARG A 785 -4.03 -22.32 8.37
CA ARG A 785 -4.48 -21.04 7.79
C ARG A 785 -4.80 -20.01 8.87
N CYS A 786 -5.47 -20.42 9.95
CA CYS A 786 -5.79 -19.55 11.09
C CYS A 786 -4.52 -18.95 11.71
N SER A 787 -3.52 -19.78 12.06
CA SER A 787 -2.24 -19.28 12.63
C SER A 787 -1.50 -18.33 11.69
N LEU A 788 -1.52 -18.60 10.38
CA LEU A 788 -0.90 -17.72 9.37
C LEU A 788 -1.61 -16.36 9.26
N LEU A 789 -2.95 -16.34 9.34
CA LEU A 789 -3.75 -15.10 9.34
C LEU A 789 -3.47 -14.25 10.59
N ILE A 790 -3.27 -14.88 11.75
CA ILE A 790 -2.86 -14.17 12.98
C ILE A 790 -1.48 -13.53 12.79
N GLY A 791 -0.51 -14.27 12.24
CA GLY A 791 0.83 -13.76 11.91
C GLY A 791 0.79 -12.58 10.94
N LEU A 792 0.03 -12.71 9.85
CA LEU A 792 -0.19 -11.65 8.86
C LEU A 792 -0.84 -10.41 9.50
N GLY A 793 -1.89 -10.61 10.30
CA GLY A 793 -2.60 -9.54 10.99
C GLY A 793 -1.68 -8.72 11.90
N ARG A 794 -0.79 -9.39 12.65
CA ARG A 794 0.23 -8.73 13.48
C ARG A 794 1.24 -7.93 12.66
N ALA A 795 1.72 -8.48 11.55
CA ALA A 795 2.70 -7.79 10.71
C ALA A 795 2.07 -6.55 10.04
N ARG A 796 0.87 -6.69 9.46
CA ARG A 796 0.09 -5.58 8.87
C ARG A 796 -0.25 -4.49 9.87
N ARG A 797 -0.52 -4.88 11.13
CA ARG A 797 -0.71 -3.94 12.24
C ARG A 797 0.48 -2.99 12.39
N VAL A 798 1.70 -3.52 12.32
CA VAL A 798 2.92 -2.73 12.53
C VAL A 798 3.27 -1.87 11.30
N THR A 799 3.03 -2.37 10.09
CA THR A 799 3.23 -1.59 8.86
C THR A 799 2.16 -0.52 8.65
N GLY A 800 1.10 -0.54 9.45
CA GLY A 800 0.01 0.42 9.38
C GLY A 800 -1.03 0.09 8.31
N ASP A 801 -1.10 -1.14 7.79
CA ASP A 801 -2.22 -1.63 6.97
C ASP A 801 -3.36 -2.08 7.88
N VAL A 802 -4.12 -1.11 8.40
CA VAL A 802 -5.14 -1.36 9.43
C VAL A 802 -6.31 -2.18 8.88
N ASP A 803 -6.74 -1.90 7.65
CA ASP A 803 -7.82 -2.64 7.00
C ASP A 803 -7.43 -4.10 6.70
N GLY A 804 -6.22 -4.30 6.14
CA GLY A 804 -5.71 -5.62 5.87
C GLY A 804 -5.42 -6.42 7.14
N ALA A 805 -5.00 -5.77 8.22
CA ALA A 805 -4.87 -6.40 9.54
C ALA A 805 -6.22 -6.84 10.09
N ARG A 806 -7.23 -5.95 10.07
CA ARG A 806 -8.58 -6.25 10.53
C ARG A 806 -9.19 -7.41 9.76
N SER A 807 -9.13 -7.37 8.42
CA SER A 807 -9.68 -8.43 7.57
C SER A 807 -9.05 -9.79 7.88
N ALA A 808 -7.73 -9.85 8.07
CA ALA A 808 -7.04 -11.10 8.39
C ALA A 808 -7.42 -11.63 9.78
N LEU A 809 -7.50 -10.76 10.78
CA LEU A 809 -7.85 -11.12 12.15
C LEU A 809 -9.33 -11.54 12.30
N ASP A 810 -10.24 -10.88 11.60
CA ASP A 810 -11.67 -11.24 11.58
C ASP A 810 -11.86 -12.64 10.96
N GLU A 811 -11.12 -12.95 9.89
CA GLU A 811 -11.11 -14.28 9.28
C GLU A 811 -10.51 -15.32 10.25
N ALA A 812 -9.41 -15.00 10.93
CA ALA A 812 -8.80 -15.86 11.93
C ALA A 812 -9.75 -16.18 13.10
N VAL A 813 -10.42 -15.17 13.66
CA VAL A 813 -11.43 -15.36 14.73
C VAL A 813 -12.57 -16.26 14.25
N THR A 814 -13.05 -16.04 13.02
CA THR A 814 -14.10 -16.87 12.42
C THR A 814 -13.67 -18.33 12.30
N LEU A 815 -12.46 -18.58 11.77
CA LEU A 815 -11.91 -19.92 11.60
C LEU A 815 -11.65 -20.60 12.94
N ALA A 816 -11.02 -19.92 13.90
CA ALA A 816 -10.74 -20.44 15.23
C ALA A 816 -12.02 -20.82 15.98
N THR A 817 -13.07 -19.99 15.88
CA THR A 817 -14.38 -20.27 16.47
C THR A 817 -15.01 -21.51 15.84
N ALA A 818 -14.94 -21.66 14.51
CA ALA A 818 -15.46 -22.83 13.82
C ALA A 818 -14.69 -24.13 14.17
N LEU A 819 -13.41 -24.02 14.51
CA LEU A 819 -12.56 -25.13 14.95
C LEU A 819 -12.72 -25.46 16.45
N GLY A 820 -13.36 -24.59 17.25
CA GLY A 820 -13.42 -24.71 18.70
C GLY A 820 -12.06 -24.49 19.39
N ASP A 821 -11.16 -23.72 18.76
CA ASP A 821 -9.83 -23.40 19.29
C ASP A 821 -9.88 -22.06 20.04
N ASP A 822 -10.21 -22.11 21.33
CA ASP A 822 -10.31 -20.91 22.17
C ASP A 822 -8.98 -20.16 22.30
N ALA A 823 -7.85 -20.86 22.30
CA ALA A 823 -6.54 -20.22 22.37
C ALA A 823 -6.29 -19.36 21.13
N ALA A 824 -6.61 -19.86 19.93
CA ALA A 824 -6.49 -19.10 18.69
C ALA A 824 -7.51 -17.95 18.60
N VAL A 825 -8.74 -18.12 19.12
CA VAL A 825 -9.72 -17.02 19.21
C VAL A 825 -9.18 -15.88 20.07
N ILE A 826 -8.70 -16.20 21.28
CA ILE A 826 -8.11 -15.23 22.21
C ILE A 826 -6.88 -14.56 21.57
N GLU A 827 -6.01 -15.34 20.94
CA GLU A 827 -4.80 -14.82 20.30
C GLU A 827 -5.14 -13.82 19.19
N ALA A 828 -6.10 -14.13 18.33
CA ALA A 828 -6.53 -13.25 17.24
C ALA A 828 -7.25 -12.00 17.75
N ALA A 829 -8.19 -12.16 18.68
CA ALA A 829 -8.99 -11.05 19.22
C ALA A 829 -8.14 -10.05 20.00
N THR A 830 -7.18 -10.52 20.80
CA THR A 830 -6.33 -9.63 21.61
C THR A 830 -5.28 -8.87 20.79
N VAL A 831 -5.11 -9.13 19.48
CA VAL A 831 -4.27 -8.27 18.63
C VAL A 831 -4.81 -6.83 18.57
N PHE A 832 -6.14 -6.65 18.59
CA PHE A 832 -6.79 -5.33 18.60
C PHE A 832 -6.54 -4.53 19.89
N GLY A 833 -6.37 -5.22 21.02
CA GLY A 833 -6.09 -4.60 22.32
C GLY A 833 -4.61 -4.37 22.61
N GLY A 834 -3.71 -4.55 21.63
CA GLY A 834 -2.29 -4.24 21.77
C GLY A 834 -2.05 -2.76 22.09
N VAL A 835 -0.81 -2.40 22.47
CA VAL A 835 -0.45 -0.99 22.72
C VAL A 835 -0.63 -0.17 21.44
N THR A 836 -1.42 0.89 21.53
CA THR A 836 -1.86 1.76 20.41
C THR A 836 -2.19 3.18 20.91
N LEU A 837 -2.27 4.16 20.01
CA LEU A 837 -2.70 5.53 20.36
C LEU A 837 -4.22 5.74 20.33
N TRP A 838 -4.94 4.96 19.53
CA TRP A 838 -6.41 5.03 19.42
C TRP A 838 -7.04 3.66 19.23
N ASN A 839 -8.37 3.64 19.32
CA ASN A 839 -9.18 2.50 18.93
C ASN A 839 -9.20 2.34 17.40
N TRP A 840 -8.99 1.12 16.93
CA TRP A 840 -8.99 0.71 15.52
C TRP A 840 -10.41 0.43 15.02
N ARG A 841 -11.35 1.29 15.41
CA ARG A 841 -12.72 1.35 14.92
C ARG A 841 -12.95 2.74 14.33
N SER A 842 -13.80 2.83 13.32
CA SER A 842 -14.28 4.14 12.87
C SER A 842 -14.93 4.88 14.04
N TYR A 843 -14.88 6.21 14.01
CA TYR A 843 -15.40 7.03 15.09
C TYR A 843 -16.85 6.69 15.42
N GLY A 844 -17.14 6.50 16.72
CA GLY A 844 -18.49 6.19 17.19
C GLY A 844 -18.94 4.75 16.95
N VAL A 845 -18.15 3.91 16.29
CA VAL A 845 -18.51 2.52 15.96
C VAL A 845 -18.05 1.56 17.06
N VAL A 846 -18.93 0.65 17.46
CA VAL A 846 -18.64 -0.50 18.33
C VAL A 846 -18.85 -1.77 17.52
N ASP A 847 -17.87 -2.69 17.57
CA ASP A 847 -18.02 -4.00 16.96
C ASP A 847 -18.69 -4.97 17.94
N GLU A 848 -20.02 -5.01 17.89
CA GLU A 848 -20.83 -5.89 18.75
C GLU A 848 -20.50 -7.38 18.56
N ARG A 849 -20.00 -7.78 17.39
CA ARG A 849 -19.57 -9.15 17.14
C ARG A 849 -18.30 -9.45 17.94
N MET A 850 -17.30 -8.57 17.88
CA MET A 850 -16.06 -8.73 18.66
C MET A 850 -16.33 -8.66 20.16
N VAL A 851 -17.19 -7.75 20.62
CA VAL A 851 -17.64 -7.67 22.02
C VAL A 851 -18.22 -9.01 22.48
N THR A 852 -19.12 -9.60 21.69
CA THR A 852 -19.71 -10.90 22.01
C THR A 852 -18.65 -12.00 22.10
N VAL A 853 -17.67 -12.02 21.18
CA VAL A 853 -16.57 -12.99 21.20
C VAL A 853 -15.72 -12.86 22.46
N LEU A 854 -15.35 -11.63 22.84
CA LEU A 854 -14.54 -11.36 24.03
C LEU A 854 -15.27 -11.74 25.33
N GLU A 855 -16.57 -11.43 25.43
CA GLU A 855 -17.41 -11.79 26.58
C GLU A 855 -17.59 -13.31 26.72
N ASP A 856 -17.84 -13.99 25.61
CA ASP A 856 -17.97 -15.45 25.59
C ASP A 856 -16.66 -16.12 26.04
N GLN A 857 -15.50 -15.67 25.53
CA GLN A 857 -14.20 -16.16 25.98
C GLN A 857 -13.95 -15.88 27.46
N LEU A 858 -14.27 -14.67 27.95
CA LEU A 858 -14.15 -14.33 29.38
C LEU A 858 -15.03 -15.20 30.28
N SER A 859 -16.18 -15.66 29.79
CA SER A 859 -17.10 -16.52 30.54
C SER A 859 -16.63 -17.96 30.68
N ARG A 860 -15.82 -18.42 29.70
CA ARG A 860 -15.29 -19.79 29.62
C ARG A 860 -13.86 -19.92 30.17
N LEU A 861 -13.16 -18.79 30.35
CA LEU A 861 -11.79 -18.75 30.87
C LEU A 861 -11.72 -19.17 32.34
N ASP A 862 -10.67 -19.93 32.68
CA ASP A 862 -10.33 -20.26 34.07
C ASP A 862 -10.11 -18.97 34.90
N PRO A 863 -10.80 -18.79 36.04
CA PRO A 863 -10.58 -17.66 36.94
C PRO A 863 -9.13 -17.49 37.41
N GLU A 864 -8.31 -18.55 37.42
CA GLU A 864 -6.89 -18.49 37.80
C GLU A 864 -5.97 -17.96 36.69
N ALA A 865 -6.44 -17.90 35.43
CA ALA A 865 -5.68 -17.41 34.28
C ALA A 865 -5.60 -15.87 34.23
N ALA A 866 -5.04 -15.27 35.29
CA ALA A 866 -5.02 -13.83 35.51
C ALA A 866 -4.41 -13.02 34.34
N GLY A 867 -3.37 -13.54 33.69
CA GLY A 867 -2.72 -12.89 32.54
C GLY A 867 -3.64 -12.78 31.33
N THR A 868 -4.17 -13.91 30.85
CA THR A 868 -5.11 -13.97 29.73
C THR A 868 -6.39 -13.18 30.01
N ARG A 869 -6.88 -13.24 31.27
CA ARG A 869 -8.04 -12.46 31.69
C ARG A 869 -7.78 -10.96 31.59
N ALA A 870 -6.60 -10.49 32.00
CA ALA A 870 -6.22 -9.09 31.87
C ALA A 870 -6.17 -8.64 30.40
N GLU A 871 -5.62 -9.46 29.50
CA GLU A 871 -5.58 -9.15 28.07
C GLU A 871 -6.97 -9.03 27.44
N LEU A 872 -7.87 -9.96 27.76
CA LEU A 872 -9.24 -9.95 27.26
C LEU A 872 -10.04 -8.76 27.80
N LEU A 873 -9.96 -8.49 29.11
CA LEU A 873 -10.64 -7.35 29.73
C LEU A 873 -10.12 -6.01 29.20
N GLY A 874 -8.80 -5.88 29.03
CA GLY A 874 -8.19 -4.69 28.42
C GLY A 874 -8.64 -4.48 26.98
N THR A 875 -8.70 -5.57 26.19
CA THR A 875 -9.20 -5.52 24.80
C THR A 875 -10.68 -5.14 24.74
N LEU A 876 -11.52 -5.78 25.56
CA LEU A 876 -12.95 -5.47 25.66
C LEU A 876 -13.20 -4.02 26.08
N ALA A 877 -12.38 -3.49 26.99
CA ALA A 877 -12.48 -2.10 27.41
C ALA A 877 -12.25 -1.10 26.26
N VAL A 878 -11.31 -1.40 25.36
CA VAL A 878 -11.05 -0.58 24.16
C VAL A 878 -12.22 -0.67 23.19
N GLU A 879 -12.76 -1.87 22.94
CA GLU A 879 -13.92 -2.07 22.05
C GLU A 879 -15.17 -1.31 22.51
N LEU A 880 -15.42 -1.27 23.82
CA LEU A 880 -16.60 -0.62 24.40
C LEU A 880 -16.49 0.92 24.46
N TYR A 881 -15.36 1.52 24.08
CA TYR A 881 -15.08 2.95 24.31
C TYR A 881 -16.13 3.90 23.70
N TYR A 882 -16.55 3.65 22.45
CA TYR A 882 -17.53 4.51 21.78
C TYR A 882 -18.99 4.22 22.14
N GLY A 883 -19.27 3.09 22.80
CA GLY A 883 -20.63 2.62 23.06
C GLY A 883 -21.26 3.20 24.32
N GLU A 884 -22.55 2.95 24.48
CA GLU A 884 -23.30 3.26 25.71
C GLU A 884 -22.70 2.54 26.95
N ARG A 885 -22.08 1.38 26.71
CA ARG A 885 -21.41 0.55 27.73
C ARG A 885 -19.99 1.01 28.08
N ARG A 886 -19.53 2.20 27.66
CA ARG A 886 -18.17 2.69 27.96
C ARG A 886 -17.82 2.70 29.46
N GLY A 887 -18.80 2.96 30.33
CA GLY A 887 -18.60 2.95 31.79
C GLY A 887 -18.31 1.55 32.34
N GLU A 888 -18.80 0.52 31.67
CA GLU A 888 -18.39 -0.86 31.91
C GLU A 888 -16.98 -1.12 31.38
N GLY A 889 -16.67 -0.66 30.16
CA GLY A 889 -15.31 -0.75 29.60
C GLY A 889 -14.23 -0.19 30.53
N ARG A 890 -14.45 1.01 31.12
CA ARG A 890 -13.52 1.58 32.11
C ARG A 890 -13.32 0.67 33.33
N ARG A 891 -14.37 0.01 33.83
CA ARG A 891 -14.25 -0.92 34.97
C ARG A 891 -13.44 -2.15 34.58
N HIS A 892 -13.68 -2.70 33.38
CA HIS A 892 -12.89 -3.82 32.86
C HIS A 892 -11.41 -3.46 32.71
N ALA A 893 -11.10 -2.25 32.23
CA ALA A 893 -9.71 -1.80 32.14
C ALA A 893 -9.02 -1.66 33.52
N LEU A 894 -9.73 -1.19 34.55
CA LEU A 894 -9.20 -1.14 35.91
C LEU A 894 -8.90 -2.54 36.46
N GLU A 895 -9.84 -3.48 36.29
CA GLU A 895 -9.63 -4.89 36.68
C GLU A 895 -8.44 -5.50 35.92
N ALA A 896 -8.30 -5.20 34.63
CA ALA A 896 -7.17 -5.65 33.81
C ALA A 896 -5.82 -5.15 34.35
N VAL A 897 -5.72 -3.87 34.73
CA VAL A 897 -4.50 -3.30 35.33
C VAL A 897 -4.18 -3.98 36.67
N GLU A 898 -5.18 -4.19 37.52
CA GLU A 898 -4.98 -4.89 38.80
C GLU A 898 -4.51 -6.34 38.60
N LEU A 899 -5.11 -7.06 37.66
CA LEU A 899 -4.69 -8.41 37.29
C LEU A 899 -3.25 -8.43 36.78
N ALA A 900 -2.89 -7.52 35.88
CA ALA A 900 -1.54 -7.40 35.33
C ALA A 900 -0.50 -7.08 36.41
N ARG A 901 -0.83 -6.24 37.41
CA ARG A 901 0.07 -6.00 38.54
C ARG A 901 0.35 -7.27 39.35
N ARG A 902 -0.63 -8.17 39.48
CA ARG A 902 -0.46 -9.43 40.21
C ARG A 902 0.42 -10.45 39.47
N THR A 903 0.48 -10.41 38.14
CA THR A 903 1.35 -11.32 37.38
C THR A 903 2.82 -10.91 37.43
N GLY A 904 3.11 -9.63 37.68
CA GLY A 904 4.47 -9.08 37.63
C GLY A 904 5.02 -8.90 36.21
N ASP A 905 4.21 -9.17 35.18
CA ASP A 905 4.60 -8.97 33.78
C ASP A 905 4.54 -7.48 33.41
N THR A 906 5.71 -6.89 33.20
CA THR A 906 5.84 -5.47 32.87
C THR A 906 5.24 -5.11 31.51
N ARG A 907 5.30 -6.02 30.51
CA ARG A 907 4.73 -5.78 29.17
C ARG A 907 3.21 -5.81 29.23
N LEU A 908 2.65 -6.77 29.95
CA LEU A 908 1.22 -6.86 30.18
C LEU A 908 0.70 -5.65 30.97
N LEU A 909 1.45 -5.19 31.99
CA LEU A 909 1.09 -3.98 32.74
C LEU A 909 1.11 -2.73 31.85
N ALA A 910 2.15 -2.54 31.04
CA ALA A 910 2.21 -1.42 30.09
C ALA A 910 1.04 -1.45 29.09
N ARG A 911 0.68 -2.65 28.60
CA ARG A 911 -0.48 -2.85 27.72
C ARG A 911 -1.79 -2.47 28.38
N THR A 912 -2.07 -3.01 29.57
CA THR A 912 -3.33 -2.76 30.29
C THR A 912 -3.46 -1.31 30.75
N LEU A 913 -2.35 -0.65 31.13
CA LEU A 913 -2.33 0.80 31.39
C LEU A 913 -2.67 1.61 30.14
N ASN A 914 -2.14 1.25 28.97
CA ASN A 914 -2.53 1.87 27.71
C ASN A 914 -4.01 1.63 27.36
N ASN A 915 -4.53 0.42 27.55
CA ASN A 915 -5.96 0.14 27.37
C ASN A 915 -6.84 0.97 28.31
N PHE A 916 -6.42 1.14 29.56
CA PHE A 916 -7.08 2.03 30.51
C PHE A 916 -7.05 3.49 30.06
N VAL A 917 -5.91 3.98 29.56
CA VAL A 917 -5.79 5.34 29.03
C VAL A 917 -6.81 5.63 27.93
N ILE A 918 -7.05 4.66 27.04
CA ILE A 918 -8.05 4.76 25.97
C ILE A 918 -9.46 4.68 26.54
N ALA A 919 -9.78 3.64 27.33
CA ALA A 919 -11.11 3.42 27.88
C ALA A 919 -11.58 4.53 28.84
N ALA A 920 -10.63 5.21 29.50
CA ALA A 920 -10.89 6.31 30.42
C ALA A 920 -10.75 7.70 29.74
N TRP A 921 -10.70 7.79 28.41
CA TRP A 921 -10.50 9.07 27.73
C TRP A 921 -11.79 9.90 27.65
N THR A 922 -12.16 10.48 28.80
CA THR A 922 -13.27 11.43 28.95
C THR A 922 -12.83 12.61 29.82
N PRO A 923 -13.54 13.76 29.79
CA PRO A 923 -13.17 14.94 30.57
C PRO A 923 -13.11 14.69 32.09
N GLU A 924 -13.93 13.77 32.60
CA GLU A 924 -14.04 13.46 34.02
C GLU A 924 -12.87 12.61 34.55
N ASN A 925 -12.09 11.97 33.66
CA ASN A 925 -11.09 10.96 34.01
C ASN A 925 -9.66 11.36 33.60
N GLU A 926 -9.43 12.62 33.24
CA GLU A 926 -8.13 13.06 32.69
C GLU A 926 -6.96 12.85 33.64
N GLU A 927 -7.14 13.12 34.94
CA GLU A 927 -6.07 12.99 35.92
C GLU A 927 -5.63 11.53 36.09
N GLU A 928 -6.57 10.59 36.18
CA GLU A 928 -6.28 9.16 36.24
C GLU A 928 -5.57 8.68 34.97
N ARG A 929 -5.99 9.19 33.81
CA ARG A 929 -5.38 8.89 32.52
C ARG A 929 -3.92 9.34 32.45
N TYR A 930 -3.61 10.56 32.90
CA TYR A 930 -2.23 11.05 32.94
C TYR A 930 -1.36 10.25 33.92
N ARG A 931 -1.89 9.90 35.10
CA ARG A 931 -1.18 9.04 36.06
C ARG A 931 -0.88 7.66 35.47
N ALA A 932 -1.79 7.07 34.70
CA ALA A 932 -1.55 5.78 34.04
C ALA A 932 -0.45 5.88 32.97
N ALA A 933 -0.38 6.98 32.23
CA ALA A 933 0.70 7.25 31.29
C ALA A 933 2.05 7.46 32.00
N GLU A 934 2.07 8.16 33.14
CA GLU A 934 3.26 8.33 33.98
C GLU A 934 3.74 7.02 34.61
N GLU A 935 2.82 6.21 35.14
CA GLU A 935 3.13 4.87 35.65
C GLU A 935 3.75 4.02 34.55
N THR A 936 3.18 4.05 33.34
CA THR A 936 3.74 3.34 32.17
C THR A 936 5.18 3.76 31.93
N LEU A 937 5.50 5.06 31.94
CA LEU A 937 6.86 5.57 31.74
C LEU A 937 7.85 5.21 32.87
N GLY A 938 7.34 4.87 34.05
CA GLY A 938 8.15 4.40 35.18
C GLY A 938 8.53 2.92 35.11
N LEU A 939 7.94 2.16 34.17
CA LEU A 939 8.20 0.73 34.05
C LEU A 939 9.59 0.42 33.45
N PRO A 940 10.29 -0.61 33.95
CA PRO A 940 11.59 -1.00 33.42
C PRO A 940 11.47 -1.69 32.05
N GLY A 941 12.42 -1.44 31.14
CA GLY A 941 12.53 -2.21 29.89
C GLY A 941 11.38 -2.01 28.89
N LEU A 942 10.72 -0.85 28.91
CA LEU A 942 9.68 -0.50 27.95
C LEU A 942 10.21 -0.53 26.50
N PRO A 943 9.45 -1.12 25.55
CA PRO A 943 9.69 -0.90 24.13
C PRO A 943 9.62 0.58 23.78
N ARG A 944 10.47 1.07 22.86
CA ARG A 944 10.46 2.49 22.46
C ARG A 944 9.12 2.94 21.90
N ALA A 945 8.44 2.10 21.13
CA ALA A 945 7.10 2.36 20.65
C ALA A 945 6.14 2.68 21.82
N THR A 946 6.14 1.84 22.85
CA THR A 946 5.33 2.03 24.07
C THR A 946 5.74 3.29 24.84
N GLU A 947 7.04 3.59 24.89
CA GLU A 947 7.53 4.84 25.50
C GLU A 947 6.96 6.06 24.76
N ILE A 948 7.04 6.12 23.43
CA ILE A 948 6.50 7.24 22.65
C ILE A 948 5.00 7.36 22.84
N ILE A 949 4.26 6.24 22.82
CA ILE A 949 2.80 6.23 23.00
C ILE A 949 2.42 6.78 24.38
N ALA A 950 3.09 6.34 25.44
CA ALA A 950 2.85 6.87 26.79
C ALA A 950 3.21 8.36 26.91
N ARG A 951 4.27 8.82 26.23
CA ARG A 951 4.61 10.26 26.13
C ARG A 951 3.53 11.06 25.43
N LEU A 952 3.05 10.60 24.28
CA LEU A 952 1.99 11.24 23.53
C LEU A 952 0.68 11.34 24.32
N HIS A 953 0.37 10.35 25.18
CA HIS A 953 -0.81 10.43 26.05
C HIS A 953 -0.67 11.42 27.21
N ARG A 954 0.54 11.70 27.71
CA ARG A 954 0.76 12.72 28.76
C ARG A 954 0.91 14.14 28.23
N MET A 955 1.43 14.30 27.02
CA MET A 955 1.70 15.60 26.41
C MET A 955 0.51 16.59 26.42
N PRO A 956 -0.75 16.16 26.19
CA PRO A 956 -1.91 17.04 26.33
C PRO A 956 -2.03 17.70 27.71
N GLY A 957 -1.62 17.02 28.79
CA GLY A 957 -1.63 17.59 30.13
C GLY A 957 -0.73 18.81 30.26
N PHE A 958 0.48 18.77 29.66
CA PHE A 958 1.39 19.92 29.64
C PHE A 958 0.83 21.09 28.83
N LEU A 959 0.26 20.82 27.65
CA LEU A 959 -0.39 21.86 26.85
C LEU A 959 -1.55 22.52 27.59
N LYS A 960 -2.46 21.74 28.18
CA LYS A 960 -3.61 22.29 28.92
C LYS A 960 -3.17 23.21 30.06
N ALA A 961 -2.14 22.79 30.79
CA ALA A 961 -1.57 23.57 31.89
C ALA A 961 -0.72 24.78 31.42
N GLY A 962 -0.47 24.94 30.12
CA GLY A 962 0.41 25.98 29.58
C GLY A 962 1.89 25.75 29.85
N LEU A 963 2.30 24.52 30.17
CA LEU A 963 3.68 24.11 30.44
C LEU A 963 4.42 23.79 29.12
N LEU A 964 4.61 24.83 28.28
CA LEU A 964 5.16 24.65 26.93
C LEU A 964 6.59 24.12 26.90
N ALA A 965 7.42 24.45 27.89
CA ALA A 965 8.78 23.95 27.97
C ALA A 965 8.84 22.42 28.20
N ASP A 966 7.98 21.90 29.08
CA ASP A 966 7.85 20.46 29.31
C ASP A 966 7.29 19.75 28.08
N TYR A 967 6.28 20.34 27.44
CA TYR A 967 5.75 19.81 26.18
C TYR A 967 6.82 19.77 25.08
N ASP A 968 7.60 20.85 24.89
CA ASP A 968 8.64 20.93 23.87
C ASP A 968 9.76 19.91 24.14
N ALA A 969 10.11 19.67 25.41
CA ALA A 969 11.06 18.63 25.80
C ALA A 969 10.53 17.21 25.48
N GLU A 970 9.25 16.95 25.71
CA GLU A 970 8.59 15.69 25.36
C GLU A 970 8.53 15.49 23.86
N LEU A 971 8.05 16.48 23.11
CA LEU A 971 7.96 16.43 21.66
C LEU A 971 9.33 16.19 21.03
N ALA A 972 10.37 16.88 21.50
CA ALA A 972 11.74 16.67 21.03
C ALA A 972 12.24 15.24 21.32
N ARG A 973 11.84 14.63 22.44
CA ARG A 973 12.16 13.23 22.73
C ARG A 973 11.39 12.27 21.83
N CYS A 974 10.09 12.50 21.63
CA CYS A 974 9.28 11.73 20.69
C CYS A 974 9.89 11.77 19.29
N LEU A 975 10.20 12.95 18.75
CA LEU A 975 10.82 13.11 17.42
C LEU A 975 12.13 12.34 17.26
N ARG A 976 12.98 12.31 18.29
CA ARG A 976 14.22 11.49 18.27
C ARG A 976 13.90 10.01 18.24
N LEU A 977 13.04 9.55 19.14
CA LEU A 977 12.66 8.13 19.23
C LEU A 977 11.86 7.65 18.01
N THR A 978 11.14 8.53 17.32
CA THR A 978 10.41 8.19 16.10
C THR A 978 11.35 7.80 14.97
N SER A 979 12.52 8.44 14.86
CA SER A 979 13.55 8.05 13.89
C SER A 979 14.11 6.65 14.13
N GLU A 980 13.96 6.17 15.37
CA GLU A 980 14.21 4.81 15.77
C GLU A 980 12.97 3.97 15.35
N VAL A 981 11.85 4.02 16.05
CA VAL A 981 10.74 3.03 15.96
C VAL A 981 10.14 2.72 14.56
N ARG A 982 10.26 3.64 13.57
CA ARG A 982 9.76 3.50 12.17
C ARG A 982 8.37 2.86 12.04
N MET A 983 7.45 3.20 12.95
CA MET A 983 6.05 2.82 12.89
C MET A 983 5.24 3.97 12.29
N PRO A 984 4.60 3.79 11.13
CA PRO A 984 3.85 4.87 10.47
C PRO A 984 2.76 5.51 11.35
N GLU A 985 2.11 4.72 12.22
CA GLU A 985 1.13 5.22 13.20
C GLU A 985 1.76 6.27 14.13
N ILE A 986 2.92 5.95 14.73
CA ILE A 986 3.63 6.81 15.66
C ILE A 986 4.20 8.03 14.95
N GLU A 987 4.83 7.84 13.78
CA GLU A 987 5.37 8.92 12.95
C GLU A 987 4.30 9.97 12.63
N THR A 988 3.12 9.51 12.21
CA THR A 988 1.99 10.37 11.88
C THR A 988 1.58 11.22 13.09
N GLN A 989 1.59 10.64 14.28
CA GLN A 989 1.08 11.30 15.49
C GLN A 989 2.06 12.28 16.11
N VAL A 990 3.34 11.94 16.10
CA VAL A 990 4.39 12.88 16.47
C VAL A 990 4.41 14.05 15.49
N THR A 991 4.16 13.79 14.20
CA THR A 991 4.01 14.85 13.17
C THR A 991 2.81 15.76 13.46
N TYR A 992 1.65 15.20 13.81
CA TYR A 992 0.48 16.01 14.18
C TYR A 992 0.67 16.78 15.49
N ALA A 993 1.33 16.20 16.49
CA ALA A 993 1.68 16.93 17.71
C ALA A 993 2.59 18.14 17.39
N ALA A 994 3.59 17.95 16.52
CA ALA A 994 4.42 19.05 16.04
C ALA A 994 3.61 20.10 15.25
N ALA A 995 2.66 19.67 14.42
CA ALA A 995 1.77 20.57 13.69
C ALA A 995 0.90 21.42 14.64
N GLY A 996 0.31 20.80 15.67
CA GLY A 996 -0.46 21.50 16.70
C GLY A 996 0.39 22.50 17.49
N ARG A 997 1.67 22.18 17.75
CA ARG A 997 2.61 23.10 18.39
C ARG A 997 2.99 24.29 17.50
N ALA A 998 3.19 24.06 16.21
CA ALA A 998 3.44 25.11 15.22
C ALA A 998 2.22 26.03 15.06
N MET A 999 1.02 25.45 15.03
CA MET A 999 -0.25 26.19 15.05
C MET A 999 -0.34 27.11 16.28
N LEU A 1000 -0.06 26.58 17.49
CA LEU A 1000 -0.05 27.38 18.71
C LEU A 1000 0.99 28.51 18.68
N ALA A 1001 2.16 28.29 18.05
CA ALA A 1001 3.19 29.32 17.87
C ALA A 1001 2.79 30.40 16.85
N GLY A 1002 1.87 30.09 15.95
CA GLY A 1002 1.54 30.91 14.77
C GLY A 1002 2.56 30.74 13.62
N ASP A 1003 3.26 29.62 13.56
CA ASP A 1003 4.14 29.25 12.44
C ASP A 1003 3.32 28.48 11.39
N TRP A 1004 2.56 29.23 10.59
CA TRP A 1004 1.61 28.67 9.63
C TRP A 1004 2.28 27.87 8.52
N ALA A 1005 3.46 28.29 8.05
CA ALA A 1005 4.18 27.61 6.99
C ALA A 1005 4.66 26.23 7.45
N GLU A 1006 5.19 26.14 8.66
CA GLU A 1006 5.61 24.86 9.23
C GLU A 1006 4.41 23.96 9.56
N MET A 1007 3.31 24.53 10.07
CA MET A 1007 2.07 23.81 10.29
C MET A 1007 1.55 23.17 8.98
N GLU A 1008 1.40 23.95 7.91
CA GLU A 1008 0.91 23.47 6.61
C GLU A 1008 1.81 22.34 6.07
N ARG A 1009 3.14 22.50 6.18
CA ARG A 1009 4.12 21.48 5.77
C ARG A 1009 3.96 20.17 6.56
N LEU A 1010 3.81 20.25 7.89
CA LEU A 1010 3.65 19.08 8.76
C LEU A 1010 2.31 18.38 8.56
N VAL A 1011 1.21 19.13 8.39
CA VAL A 1011 -0.11 18.56 8.08
C VAL A 1011 -0.09 17.84 6.72
N ALA A 1012 0.55 18.43 5.71
CA ALA A 1012 0.72 17.78 4.40
C ALA A 1012 1.52 16.47 4.50
N LEU A 1013 2.59 16.46 5.32
CA LEU A 1013 3.40 15.25 5.56
C LEU A 1013 2.60 14.16 6.29
N GLY A 1014 1.85 14.53 7.34
CA GLY A 1014 1.06 13.60 8.15
C GLY A 1014 -0.13 12.99 7.41
N THR A 1015 -0.73 13.71 6.46
CA THR A 1015 -1.93 13.28 5.71
C THR A 1015 -1.73 11.95 4.99
N GLY A 1016 -0.63 11.80 4.24
CA GLY A 1016 -0.41 10.61 3.40
C GLY A 1016 -0.26 9.33 4.23
N SER A 1017 0.38 9.44 5.39
CA SER A 1017 0.52 8.31 6.33
C SER A 1017 -0.76 8.06 7.13
N PHE A 1018 -1.48 9.11 7.54
CA PHE A 1018 -2.75 8.97 8.28
C PHE A 1018 -3.80 8.17 7.49
N ARG A 1019 -3.87 8.36 6.16
CA ARG A 1019 -4.75 7.57 5.27
C ARG A 1019 -4.50 6.07 5.33
N ARG A 1020 -3.26 5.66 5.58
CA ARG A 1020 -2.89 4.23 5.66
C ARG A 1020 -3.13 3.70 7.07
N THR A 1021 -2.74 4.46 8.09
CA THR A 1021 -2.63 4.00 9.48
C THR A 1021 -3.90 4.14 10.32
N SER A 1022 -5.04 4.48 9.71
CA SER A 1022 -6.24 4.88 10.45
C SER A 1022 -7.52 4.50 9.70
N LEU A 1023 -8.48 3.92 10.43
CA LEU A 1023 -9.85 3.64 9.93
C LEU A 1023 -10.81 4.82 10.04
N TRP A 1024 -10.26 5.96 10.44
CA TRP A 1024 -10.96 7.23 10.56
C TRP A 1024 -10.96 7.86 9.18
N GLY A 1025 -12.14 8.03 8.57
CA GLY A 1025 -12.30 8.64 7.26
C GLY A 1025 -11.38 9.86 7.11
N PRO A 1026 -10.36 9.81 6.24
CA PRO A 1026 -9.24 10.76 6.25
C PRO A 1026 -9.66 12.19 5.90
N ASP A 1027 -10.81 12.35 5.24
CA ASP A 1027 -11.21 13.62 4.66
C ASP A 1027 -11.73 14.60 5.70
N VAL A 1028 -12.37 14.16 6.78
CA VAL A 1028 -12.97 15.08 7.76
C VAL A 1028 -11.95 15.79 8.63
N LEU A 1029 -10.98 15.07 9.20
CA LEU A 1029 -9.95 15.73 10.02
C LEU A 1029 -9.11 16.67 9.16
N GLN A 1030 -8.81 16.30 7.90
CA GLN A 1030 -8.16 17.21 6.96
C GLN A 1030 -8.98 18.46 6.68
N LEU A 1031 -10.28 18.33 6.42
CA LEU A 1031 -11.16 19.48 6.20
C LEU A 1031 -11.20 20.39 7.44
N VAL A 1032 -11.24 19.80 8.63
CA VAL A 1032 -11.15 20.55 9.90
C VAL A 1032 -9.81 21.27 9.98
N TYR A 1033 -8.67 20.62 9.69
CA TYR A 1033 -7.36 21.27 9.69
C TYR A 1033 -7.29 22.43 8.70
N ALA A 1034 -7.67 22.19 7.45
CA ALA A 1034 -7.58 23.18 6.39
C ALA A 1034 -8.49 24.39 6.68
N PHE A 1035 -9.68 24.16 7.24
CA PHE A 1035 -10.53 25.23 7.74
C PHE A 1035 -9.85 26.03 8.85
N PHE A 1036 -9.24 25.36 9.83
CA PHE A 1036 -8.58 26.08 10.91
C PHE A 1036 -7.33 26.83 10.44
N VAL A 1037 -6.61 26.37 9.40
CA VAL A 1037 -5.57 27.18 8.75
C VAL A 1037 -6.15 28.51 8.27
N ASP A 1038 -7.27 28.48 7.55
CA ASP A 1038 -7.92 29.68 7.03
C ASP A 1038 -8.46 30.56 8.16
N TRP A 1039 -9.13 29.96 9.13
CA TRP A 1039 -9.69 30.63 10.31
C TRP A 1039 -8.61 31.36 11.12
N CYS A 1040 -7.47 30.72 11.37
CA CYS A 1040 -6.40 31.30 12.19
C CYS A 1040 -5.66 32.45 11.50
N GLN A 1041 -5.74 32.50 10.17
CA GLN A 1041 -5.20 33.57 9.35
C GLN A 1041 -6.25 34.63 8.98
N ASP A 1042 -7.47 34.54 9.53
CA ASP A 1042 -8.62 35.38 9.20
C ASP A 1042 -8.90 35.45 7.67
N ARG A 1043 -8.67 34.34 6.94
CA ARG A 1043 -8.90 34.21 5.49
C ARG A 1043 -10.23 33.54 5.20
N PRO A 1044 -11.00 33.97 4.18
CA PRO A 1044 -12.21 33.25 3.77
C PRO A 1044 -11.88 31.80 3.38
N SER A 1045 -12.56 30.83 3.98
CA SER A 1045 -12.34 29.43 3.63
C SER A 1045 -13.29 28.99 2.50
N PRO A 1046 -12.77 28.42 1.39
CA PRO A 1046 -13.61 27.87 0.32
C PRO A 1046 -14.29 26.54 0.72
N LEU A 1047 -13.96 26.00 1.90
CA LEU A 1047 -14.31 24.65 2.33
C LEU A 1047 -15.71 24.51 2.91
N LEU A 1048 -16.53 25.58 2.93
CA LEU A 1048 -17.88 25.54 3.50
C LEU A 1048 -18.71 24.38 2.95
N ARG A 1049 -18.74 24.22 1.62
CA ARG A 1049 -19.53 23.16 0.97
C ARG A 1049 -19.04 21.78 1.38
N ASP A 1050 -17.74 21.55 1.32
CA ASP A 1050 -17.12 20.26 1.61
C ASP A 1050 -17.30 19.90 3.09
N LEU A 1051 -17.15 20.87 4.00
CA LEU A 1051 -17.43 20.70 5.43
C LEU A 1051 -18.90 20.35 5.70
N VAL A 1052 -19.84 21.01 5.03
CA VAL A 1052 -21.28 20.73 5.21
C VAL A 1052 -21.65 19.34 4.69
N GLU A 1053 -21.07 18.94 3.56
CA GLU A 1053 -21.24 17.60 2.99
C GLU A 1053 -20.67 16.54 3.93
N ALA A 1054 -19.43 16.71 4.36
CA ALA A 1054 -18.73 15.77 5.23
C ALA A 1054 -19.36 15.65 6.63
N ALA A 1055 -19.79 16.77 7.23
CA ALA A 1055 -20.51 16.81 8.50
C ALA A 1055 -21.94 16.24 8.42
N GLY A 1056 -22.45 16.03 7.20
CA GLY A 1056 -23.71 15.36 6.93
C GLY A 1056 -23.72 13.87 7.29
N ASP A 1057 -22.56 13.23 7.31
CA ASP A 1057 -22.37 11.84 7.74
C ASP A 1057 -22.48 11.73 9.28
N GLU A 1058 -23.13 10.67 9.77
CA GLU A 1058 -23.30 10.43 11.21
C GLU A 1058 -21.98 10.09 11.90
N SER A 1059 -21.04 9.46 11.19
CA SER A 1059 -19.69 9.14 11.69
C SER A 1059 -18.79 10.37 11.87
N ASN A 1060 -19.22 11.55 11.39
CA ASN A 1060 -18.43 12.78 11.34
C ASN A 1060 -18.98 13.89 12.24
N VAL A 1061 -19.59 13.54 13.38
CA VAL A 1061 -20.21 14.51 14.30
C VAL A 1061 -19.25 15.63 14.75
N ILE A 1062 -17.94 15.34 14.80
CA ILE A 1062 -16.90 16.29 15.23
C ILE A 1062 -16.70 17.45 14.25
N ALA A 1063 -17.09 17.29 12.98
CA ALA A 1063 -16.98 18.32 11.94
C ALA A 1063 -18.16 19.31 11.92
N ARG A 1064 -19.29 18.93 12.54
CA ARG A 1064 -20.52 19.75 12.56
C ARG A 1064 -20.32 21.16 13.11
N PRO A 1065 -19.68 21.38 14.29
CA PRO A 1065 -19.42 22.74 14.76
C PRO A 1065 -18.50 23.51 13.80
N THR A 1066 -17.56 22.83 13.13
CA THR A 1066 -16.64 23.44 12.15
C THR A 1066 -17.40 23.92 10.91
N ALA A 1067 -18.33 23.11 10.38
CA ALA A 1067 -19.21 23.51 9.28
C ALA A 1067 -20.09 24.73 9.64
N VAL A 1068 -20.59 24.79 10.88
CA VAL A 1068 -21.36 25.94 11.38
C VAL A 1068 -20.46 27.19 11.50
N LEU A 1069 -19.23 27.05 12.00
CA LEU A 1069 -18.26 28.14 12.04
C LEU A 1069 -17.88 28.63 10.63
N ALA A 1070 -17.75 27.73 9.66
CA ALA A 1070 -17.51 28.09 8.26
C ALA A 1070 -18.67 28.91 7.68
N ALA A 1071 -19.93 28.54 7.99
CA ALA A 1071 -21.10 29.31 7.58
C ALA A 1071 -21.09 30.71 8.20
N LEU A 1072 -20.72 30.82 9.48
CA LEU A 1072 -20.55 32.11 10.16
C LEU A 1072 -19.44 32.97 9.58
N GLN A 1073 -18.32 32.35 9.17
CA GLN A 1073 -17.20 33.06 8.55
C GLN A 1073 -17.58 33.58 7.15
N ALA A 1074 -18.44 32.85 6.44
CA ALA A 1074 -19.03 33.28 5.18
C ALA A 1074 -20.19 34.29 5.34
N ASP A 1075 -20.48 34.72 6.57
CA ASP A 1075 -21.60 35.61 6.95
C ASP A 1075 -23.00 35.05 6.58
N ASP A 1076 -23.12 33.72 6.40
CA ASP A 1076 -24.40 33.05 6.16
C ASP A 1076 -25.03 32.56 7.48
N ILE A 1077 -25.57 33.53 8.23
CA ILE A 1077 -26.25 33.30 9.51
C ILE A 1077 -27.45 32.35 9.35
N GLY A 1078 -28.15 32.44 8.22
CA GLY A 1078 -29.31 31.60 7.91
C GLY A 1078 -28.92 30.14 7.81
N LEU A 1079 -27.86 29.83 7.04
CA LEU A 1079 -27.30 28.49 6.95
C LEU A 1079 -26.81 28.00 8.29
N ALA A 1080 -26.08 28.81 9.06
CA ALA A 1080 -25.60 28.43 10.38
C ALA A 1080 -26.75 27.98 11.31
N HIS A 1081 -27.89 28.69 11.31
CA HIS A 1081 -29.08 28.27 12.05
C HIS A 1081 -29.67 26.95 11.54
N ARG A 1082 -29.85 26.79 10.22
CA ARG A 1082 -30.37 25.55 9.64
C ARG A 1082 -29.49 24.34 9.96
N LEU A 1083 -28.17 24.50 9.94
CA LEU A 1083 -27.22 23.45 10.30
C LEU A 1083 -27.33 23.04 11.77
N ILE A 1084 -27.48 24.02 12.69
CA ILE A 1084 -27.72 23.75 14.12
C ILE A 1084 -29.06 23.03 14.32
N ASP A 1085 -30.12 23.50 13.68
CA ASP A 1085 -31.46 22.91 13.82
C ASP A 1085 -31.49 21.48 13.23
N ARG A 1086 -30.74 21.23 12.14
CA ARG A 1086 -30.61 19.91 11.49
C ARG A 1086 -29.86 18.89 12.34
N TRP A 1087 -28.70 19.26 12.90
CA TRP A 1087 -27.80 18.30 13.54
C TRP A 1087 -27.82 18.34 15.07
N GLY A 1088 -28.41 19.38 15.63
CA GLY A 1088 -28.23 19.73 17.03
C GLY A 1088 -26.80 20.21 17.34
N ALA A 1089 -26.54 20.39 18.63
CA ALA A 1089 -25.24 20.82 19.15
C ALA A 1089 -24.61 19.75 20.04
N ALA A 1090 -24.58 18.50 19.55
CA ALA A 1090 -24.00 17.40 20.30
C ALA A 1090 -22.51 17.67 20.63
N ARG A 1091 -22.12 17.33 21.86
CA ARG A 1091 -20.76 17.44 22.38
C ARG A 1091 -20.35 16.07 22.92
N PRO A 1092 -19.78 15.20 22.07
CA PRO A 1092 -19.29 13.89 22.50
C PRO A 1092 -18.36 14.04 23.71
N ARG A 1093 -18.54 13.17 24.70
CA ARG A 1093 -17.77 13.18 25.97
C ARG A 1093 -16.57 12.24 25.85
N ASP A 1094 -15.73 12.52 24.87
CA ASP A 1094 -14.57 11.71 24.49
C ASP A 1094 -13.32 12.60 24.28
N TRP A 1095 -12.31 12.07 23.60
CA TRP A 1095 -11.05 12.77 23.29
C TRP A 1095 -11.22 14.07 22.48
N ALA A 1096 -12.34 14.28 21.78
CA ALA A 1096 -12.62 15.48 20.99
C ALA A 1096 -13.42 16.54 21.76
N TRP A 1097 -13.91 16.21 22.96
CA TRP A 1097 -14.85 17.04 23.72
C TRP A 1097 -14.42 18.52 23.84
N GLN A 1098 -13.19 18.78 24.29
CA GLN A 1098 -12.74 20.14 24.62
C GLN A 1098 -12.76 21.04 23.37
N PHE A 1099 -12.26 20.51 22.25
CA PHE A 1099 -12.25 21.20 20.97
C PHE A 1099 -13.65 21.44 20.41
N VAL A 1100 -14.52 20.42 20.46
CA VAL A 1100 -15.92 20.52 20.00
C VAL A 1100 -16.72 21.50 20.87
N ALA A 1101 -16.55 21.46 22.19
CA ALA A 1101 -17.21 22.36 23.13
C ALA A 1101 -16.74 23.80 22.96
N TRP A 1102 -15.44 24.03 22.73
CA TRP A 1102 -14.89 25.34 22.40
C TRP A 1102 -15.54 25.93 21.15
N GLN A 1103 -15.62 25.16 20.06
CA GLN A 1103 -16.26 25.62 18.82
C GLN A 1103 -17.74 25.96 19.03
N TRP A 1104 -18.49 25.10 19.72
CA TRP A 1104 -19.88 25.40 20.06
C TRP A 1104 -20.02 26.63 20.96
N GLY A 1105 -19.05 26.89 21.83
CA GLY A 1105 -18.98 28.11 22.63
C GLY A 1105 -18.81 29.36 21.77
N LEU A 1106 -17.96 29.31 20.73
CA LEU A 1106 -17.80 30.41 19.77
C LEU A 1106 -19.11 30.66 19.00
N VAL A 1107 -19.75 29.59 18.52
CA VAL A 1107 -21.05 29.67 17.85
C VAL A 1107 -22.10 30.29 18.79
N ALA A 1108 -22.19 29.81 20.05
CA ALA A 1108 -23.11 30.33 21.04
C ALA A 1108 -22.84 31.81 21.38
N ALA A 1109 -21.58 32.22 21.50
CA ALA A 1109 -21.20 33.61 21.73
C ALA A 1109 -21.54 34.54 20.54
N ARG A 1110 -21.69 34.00 19.32
CA ARG A 1110 -22.04 34.77 18.11
C ARG A 1110 -23.52 34.72 17.74
N LEU A 1111 -24.19 33.59 17.97
CA LEU A 1111 -25.58 33.34 17.56
C LEU A 1111 -26.57 33.26 18.72
N GLY A 1112 -26.11 33.07 19.96
CA GLY A 1112 -26.98 32.82 21.11
C GLY A 1112 -27.58 31.41 21.14
N ARG A 1113 -27.04 30.51 20.32
CA ARG A 1113 -27.40 29.08 20.26
C ARG A 1113 -26.16 28.25 19.88
N PRO A 1114 -25.90 27.07 20.49
CA PRO A 1114 -26.64 26.50 21.63
C PRO A 1114 -26.64 27.43 22.86
N ASP A 1115 -27.49 27.16 23.85
CA ASP A 1115 -27.73 28.07 24.99
C ASP A 1115 -26.40 28.58 25.60
N PRO A 1116 -26.12 29.90 25.56
CA PRO A 1116 -24.90 30.48 26.10
C PRO A 1116 -24.73 30.22 27.60
N HIS A 1117 -25.82 30.14 28.38
CA HIS A 1117 -25.74 29.86 29.82
C HIS A 1117 -25.28 28.43 30.07
N ALA A 1118 -25.83 27.45 29.34
CA ALA A 1118 -25.36 26.07 29.40
C ALA A 1118 -23.89 25.93 28.97
N MET A 1119 -23.48 26.60 27.89
CA MET A 1119 -22.08 26.60 27.45
C MET A 1119 -21.14 27.24 28.47
N LEU A 1120 -21.58 28.32 29.12
CA LEU A 1120 -20.80 28.98 30.17
C LEU A 1120 -20.62 28.07 31.40
N ALA A 1121 -21.68 27.38 31.83
CA ALA A 1121 -21.59 26.42 32.93
C ALA A 1121 -20.62 25.27 32.62
N GLU A 1122 -20.56 24.85 31.35
CA GLU A 1122 -19.68 23.77 30.87
C GLU A 1122 -18.22 24.20 30.74
N LEU A 1123 -17.93 25.37 30.16
CA LEU A 1123 -16.57 25.80 29.81
C LEU A 1123 -15.87 26.64 30.89
N ARG A 1124 -16.61 27.30 31.78
CA ARG A 1124 -16.02 28.19 32.80
C ARG A 1124 -15.06 27.48 33.77
N PRO A 1125 -15.31 26.25 34.25
CA PRO A 1125 -14.39 25.56 35.18
C PRO A 1125 -12.99 25.37 34.60
N THR A 1126 -12.88 25.18 33.28
CA THR A 1126 -11.63 24.94 32.56
C THR A 1126 -11.16 26.15 31.77
N ALA A 1127 -11.67 27.37 32.07
CA ALA A 1127 -11.35 28.58 31.31
C ALA A 1127 -9.83 28.89 31.19
N HIS A 1128 -9.05 28.45 32.17
CA HIS A 1128 -7.61 28.65 32.24
C HIS A 1128 -6.81 27.72 31.31
N GLU A 1129 -7.43 26.66 30.80
CA GLU A 1129 -6.76 25.67 29.94
C GLU A 1129 -6.59 26.18 28.50
N LEU A 1130 -5.52 25.72 27.84
CA LEU A 1130 -5.42 25.80 26.38
C LEU A 1130 -6.40 24.82 25.72
N VAL A 1131 -6.91 25.20 24.55
CA VAL A 1131 -7.80 24.38 23.74
C VAL A 1131 -6.98 23.33 22.99
N ILE A 1132 -7.38 22.06 23.11
CA ILE A 1132 -6.70 20.93 22.47
C ILE A 1132 -7.72 19.97 21.86
N MET A 1133 -7.34 19.38 20.73
CA MET A 1133 -7.97 18.18 20.19
C MET A 1133 -7.06 16.95 20.38
N GLY A 1134 -7.58 15.89 20.99
CA GLY A 1134 -6.89 14.60 21.13
C GLY A 1134 -5.52 14.69 21.81
N THR A 1135 -4.49 14.18 21.13
CA THR A 1135 -3.08 14.15 21.59
C THR A 1135 -2.33 15.48 21.43
N GLY A 1136 -3.01 16.57 21.06
CA GLY A 1136 -2.34 17.83 20.71
C GLY A 1136 -2.30 18.10 19.21
N CYS A 1137 -3.19 17.48 18.45
CA CYS A 1137 -3.13 17.52 16.99
C CYS A 1137 -3.67 18.85 16.43
N VAL A 1138 -4.69 19.42 17.06
CA VAL A 1138 -5.08 20.85 16.95
C VAL A 1138 -4.91 21.49 18.33
N THR A 1139 -4.26 22.66 18.39
CA THR A 1139 -4.07 23.40 19.64
C THR A 1139 -4.33 24.89 19.40
N TRP A 1140 -5.09 25.52 20.30
CA TRP A 1140 -5.44 26.94 20.23
C TRP A 1140 -5.35 27.59 21.62
N GLY A 1141 -5.49 28.91 21.66
CA GLY A 1141 -5.40 29.73 22.87
C GLY A 1141 -6.31 29.31 24.02
N THR A 1142 -6.31 30.11 25.08
CA THR A 1142 -7.05 29.78 26.30
C THR A 1142 -8.57 29.80 26.11
N LEU A 1143 -9.28 28.97 26.87
CA LEU A 1143 -10.75 28.99 26.93
C LEU A 1143 -11.32 30.29 27.51
N HIS A 1144 -10.51 31.13 28.15
CA HIS A 1144 -10.92 32.47 28.60
C HIS A 1144 -11.52 33.32 27.47
N ASP A 1145 -11.01 33.22 26.23
CA ASP A 1145 -11.52 34.00 25.10
C ASP A 1145 -13.00 33.67 24.81
N VAL A 1146 -13.36 32.38 24.76
CA VAL A 1146 -14.74 31.96 24.48
C VAL A 1146 -15.66 32.24 25.67
N VAL A 1147 -15.16 32.08 26.90
CA VAL A 1147 -15.92 32.40 28.12
C VAL A 1147 -16.23 33.90 28.20
N ALA A 1148 -15.28 34.77 27.83
CA ALA A 1148 -15.50 36.20 27.75
C ALA A 1148 -16.59 36.56 26.73
N GLY A 1149 -16.56 35.96 25.53
CA GLY A 1149 -17.61 36.14 24.52
C GLY A 1149 -19.00 35.69 24.97
N LEU A 1150 -19.08 34.54 25.67
CA LEU A 1150 -20.33 34.05 26.25
C LEU A 1150 -20.86 34.99 27.34
N LEU A 1151 -20.01 35.45 28.26
CA LEU A 1151 -20.38 36.38 29.33
C LEU A 1151 -20.88 37.70 28.77
N HIS A 1152 -20.18 38.24 27.77
CA HIS A 1152 -20.57 39.48 27.09
C HIS A 1152 -21.97 39.34 26.48
N ARG A 1153 -22.24 38.21 25.80
CA ARG A 1153 -23.56 37.92 25.24
C ARG A 1153 -24.65 37.79 26.30
N THR A 1154 -24.34 37.17 27.44
CA THR A 1154 -25.30 37.01 28.55
C THR A 1154 -25.48 38.28 29.39
N GLY A 1155 -24.75 39.37 29.09
CA GLY A 1155 -24.91 40.68 29.72
C GLY A 1155 -24.04 40.95 30.95
N ASP A 1156 -23.09 40.06 31.29
CA ASP A 1156 -22.13 40.28 32.39
C ASP A 1156 -20.82 40.88 31.86
N ALA A 1157 -20.87 42.18 31.52
CA ALA A 1157 -19.74 42.89 30.92
C ALA A 1157 -18.50 42.93 31.83
N SER A 1158 -18.69 43.00 33.15
CA SER A 1158 -17.58 43.04 34.10
C SER A 1158 -16.83 41.71 34.15
N ALA A 1159 -17.55 40.58 34.22
CA ALA A 1159 -16.92 39.28 34.19
C ALA A 1159 -16.34 38.98 32.79
N ALA A 1160 -17.01 39.40 31.72
CA ALA A 1160 -16.51 39.27 30.36
C ALA A 1160 -15.16 39.96 30.18
N LEU A 1161 -15.02 41.21 30.65
CA LEU A 1161 -13.77 41.95 30.61
C LEU A 1161 -12.67 41.25 31.42
N ALA A 1162 -12.98 40.78 32.63
CA ALA A 1162 -12.02 40.06 33.46
C ALA A 1162 -11.48 38.80 32.77
N HIS A 1163 -12.35 38.03 32.09
CA HIS A 1163 -11.92 36.85 31.33
C HIS A 1163 -11.11 37.24 30.06
N ALA A 1164 -11.49 38.30 29.35
CA ALA A 1164 -10.72 38.78 28.18
C ALA A 1164 -9.31 39.28 28.58
N GLU A 1165 -9.19 39.95 29.72
CA GLU A 1165 -7.89 40.35 30.27
C GLU A 1165 -7.05 39.15 30.73
N ALA A 1166 -7.69 38.14 31.34
CA ALA A 1166 -7.03 36.90 31.72
C ALA A 1166 -6.48 36.15 30.49
N ALA A 1167 -7.24 36.09 29.39
CA ALA A 1167 -6.78 35.51 28.13
C ALA A 1167 -5.56 36.28 27.58
N ARG A 1168 -5.65 37.62 27.53
CA ARG A 1168 -4.54 38.48 27.08
C ARG A 1168 -3.26 38.25 27.90
N GLU A 1169 -3.40 38.16 29.23
CA GLU A 1169 -2.25 37.93 30.11
C GLU A 1169 -1.69 36.51 29.93
N ALA A 1170 -2.54 35.49 29.83
CA ALA A 1170 -2.10 34.13 29.58
C ALA A 1170 -1.33 34.01 28.26
N HIS A 1171 -1.85 34.55 27.15
CA HIS A 1171 -1.17 34.56 25.86
C HIS A 1171 0.14 35.33 25.88
N ARG A 1172 0.23 36.42 26.66
CA ARG A 1172 1.47 37.18 26.84
C ARG A 1172 2.53 36.37 27.57
N ARG A 1173 2.17 35.73 28.69
CA ARG A 1173 3.09 34.86 29.45
C ARG A 1173 3.60 33.68 28.62
N LEU A 1174 2.75 33.13 27.77
CA LEU A 1174 3.09 32.01 26.88
C LEU A 1174 3.88 32.45 25.63
N GLY A 1175 4.07 33.75 25.40
CA GLY A 1175 4.80 34.27 24.24
C GLY A 1175 4.08 34.07 22.91
N LEU A 1176 2.74 34.22 22.89
CA LEU A 1176 1.89 33.94 21.72
C LEU A 1176 1.37 35.26 21.08
N PRO A 1177 2.19 35.99 20.29
CA PRO A 1177 1.90 37.36 19.89
C PRO A 1177 0.64 37.50 19.01
N HIS A 1178 0.31 36.49 18.21
CA HIS A 1178 -0.89 36.52 17.38
C HIS A 1178 -2.17 36.40 18.22
N LEU A 1179 -2.16 35.57 19.27
CA LEU A 1179 -3.27 35.45 20.21
C LEU A 1179 -3.37 36.64 21.16
N VAL A 1180 -2.25 37.27 21.53
CA VAL A 1180 -2.27 38.54 22.28
C VAL A 1180 -3.04 39.61 21.52
N ARG A 1181 -2.77 39.78 20.22
CA ARG A 1181 -3.51 40.74 19.37
C ARG A 1181 -5.01 40.42 19.32
N ARG A 1182 -5.37 39.14 19.27
CA ARG A 1182 -6.76 38.69 19.26
C ARG A 1182 -7.46 38.98 20.59
N SER A 1183 -6.86 38.64 21.72
CA SER A 1183 -7.43 38.96 23.04
C SER A 1183 -7.49 40.48 23.29
N GLU A 1184 -6.56 41.27 22.75
CA GLU A 1184 -6.64 42.74 22.80
C GLU A 1184 -7.82 43.29 21.99
N ALA A 1185 -8.12 42.70 20.82
CA ALA A 1185 -9.31 43.07 20.06
C ALA A 1185 -10.60 42.76 20.83
N LEU A 1186 -10.66 41.59 21.48
CA LEU A 1186 -11.80 41.20 22.32
C LEU A 1186 -11.98 42.14 23.53
N VAL A 1187 -10.89 42.57 24.19
CA VAL A 1187 -10.94 43.57 25.26
C VAL A 1187 -11.53 44.89 24.78
N ARG A 1188 -11.12 45.37 23.58
CA ARG A 1188 -11.67 46.60 22.99
C ARG A 1188 -13.16 46.46 22.67
N GLU A 1189 -13.54 45.35 22.04
CA GLU A 1189 -14.93 45.03 21.70
C GLU A 1189 -15.84 45.06 22.95
N ILE A 1190 -15.45 44.38 24.02
CA ILE A 1190 -16.23 44.31 25.27
C ILE A 1190 -16.28 45.67 25.99
N SER A 1191 -15.20 46.46 25.91
CA SER A 1191 -15.10 47.77 26.59
C SER A 1191 -15.86 48.88 25.86
N GLY A 1192 -16.38 48.63 24.65
CA GLY A 1192 -17.07 49.64 23.83
C GLY A 1192 -16.15 50.72 23.26
N GLY A 1193 -14.88 50.37 23.02
CA GLY A 1193 -13.82 51.29 22.57
C GLY A 1193 -13.49 51.19 21.08
#